data_AF-A0A2M7UM74-F1
#
_entry.id   AF-A0A2M7UM74-F1
#
_cell.length_a   1.000
_cell.length_b   1.000
_cell.length_c   1.000
_cell.angle_alpha   90.00
_cell.angle_beta   90.00
_cell.angle_gamma   90.00
#
_symmetry.space_group_name_H-M   'P 1'
#
loop_
_entity.id
_entity.type
_entity.pdbx_description
1 polymer ?
#
loop_
_entity_poly.entity_id
_entity_poly.type
_entity_poly.pdbx_seq_one_letter_code
_entity_poly.pdbx_strand_id
1 'polypeptide(L)'
;MTAKKLFHIRKIRQSKKSVRISKTQWIPARWQMILKYTGLAIATILLTVLVYYKNQTGDWFKASVLEIPESFDGTVLPIEKIPDWSNWSGDHYTAVYNEIAPQDLISLPPYDLSVLEFPDDQLQWGNHAQDLIRNTKITYPVVYLGDYNGSRYENSGSHLAVDIRVPSGTPVHAIANGKVIKTSMQSDGFGHHIVIKHIDVPDSDNPGKTTTIYSSYNHLGDINVVEGQNVLKGDLIGTSGSTGTASSPHLHFQIDRDSAPWHPYWPFTWQESQDAGLSFFEAINAGLGIGKAKEMTLNPMTFSLKYLGTNTILSSSAIAANTVGAVQTNESDKESEIITITEVTKPEETPTTIVEPNTVEIIEPIQNDKVDTSLLIFKLSGETVSLINNGVRIIVTDEQNQLNTLGENDIIKVQVSGVGNSLQPLLKKSDFKNGTADVVVKSGTAGIGNVLIGRAAHQITFIEKVANTTALKFEHDGHFQKGMVEVIKLIAVDSEGNPTSSVNFSGEVAITATEGKATITPNRLNARDFINGIATFRIKSLGENTRIRLRAQNGALVGESDPLTQEDSRPFNDIKLGHPNYEAIKYLKEEGVINGYQDGSFQPAKTVNRVEALKMLMLAFNVESGVNGSLPFSDTENNAWYAGTLATAIQKEIVKGYPDGTFKPAQTVNRAEYLKILFETTSMKLSASIVSAPYLDVPKYSWFSPYAYMANQKNIIDTNGNKLYPNNGMTRAEVAETIFRMKMIQMNNMVVYQK
;
A
#
# COMPACT_ATOMS: atom_id res chain seq x y z
N MET A 1 -34.78 -2.12 47.79
CA MET A 1 -35.29 -1.01 48.63
C MET A 1 -34.12 -0.55 49.51
N THR A 2 -33.59 0.68 49.35
CA THR A 2 -33.87 1.91 50.17
C THR A 2 -33.62 1.73 51.68
N ALA A 3 -33.02 2.64 52.46
CA ALA A 3 -32.43 4.01 52.33
C ALA A 3 -31.61 4.31 53.62
N LYS A 4 -30.83 5.38 53.93
CA LYS A 4 -30.30 6.70 53.41
C LYS A 4 -29.01 6.99 54.26
N LYS A 5 -27.98 7.80 53.93
CA LYS A 5 -27.84 9.29 53.74
C LYS A 5 -28.32 10.15 54.95
N LEU A 6 -27.70 11.26 55.41
CA LEU A 6 -26.36 11.90 55.21
C LEU A 6 -26.20 13.17 56.14
N PHE A 7 -25.02 13.85 56.14
CA PHE A 7 -24.67 15.21 56.69
C PHE A 7 -24.63 15.41 58.26
N HIS A 8 -23.69 16.10 58.95
CA HIS A 8 -23.00 17.45 58.90
C HIS A 8 -23.74 18.56 59.73
N ILE A 9 -23.15 19.62 60.39
CA ILE A 9 -21.85 20.32 60.25
C ILE A 9 -21.49 21.33 61.42
N ARG A 10 -20.19 21.71 61.62
CA ARG A 10 -19.61 22.96 62.28
C ARG A 10 -19.79 23.19 63.83
N LYS A 11 -19.02 24.01 64.59
CA LYS A 11 -17.77 24.84 64.39
C LYS A 11 -17.02 25.19 65.75
N ILE A 12 -15.68 25.07 65.79
CA ILE A 12 -14.60 26.10 66.11
C ILE A 12 -14.90 27.18 67.21
N ARG A 13 -14.09 27.50 68.27
CA ARG A 13 -12.65 27.93 68.33
C ARG A 13 -12.04 28.05 69.77
N GLN A 14 -10.70 27.83 69.94
CA GLN A 14 -9.63 28.50 70.79
C GLN A 14 -9.86 28.92 72.30
N SER A 15 -8.86 29.04 73.21
CA SER A 15 -7.41 28.66 73.24
C SER A 15 -6.68 28.86 74.60
N LYS A 16 -5.70 27.97 74.90
CA LYS A 16 -4.36 28.15 75.57
C LYS A 16 -4.16 29.00 76.86
N LYS A 17 -3.53 28.38 77.88
CA LYS A 17 -2.31 28.79 78.66
C LYS A 17 -2.00 27.73 79.75
N SER A 18 -0.84 27.66 80.45
CA SER A 18 0.57 27.44 80.03
C SER A 18 1.56 27.46 81.22
N VAL A 19 2.36 26.40 81.46
CA VAL A 19 3.66 26.36 82.22
C VAL A 19 4.28 24.95 82.04
N ARG A 20 5.59 24.63 81.97
CA ARG A 20 6.91 25.34 81.95
C ARG A 20 7.75 25.36 83.26
N ILE A 21 8.80 24.52 83.32
CA ILE A 21 9.93 24.51 84.29
C ILE A 21 11.28 24.51 83.50
N SER A 22 12.43 24.79 84.14
CA SER A 22 13.80 24.79 83.56
C SER A 22 14.83 24.48 84.67
N LYS A 23 16.17 24.39 84.54
CA LYS A 23 17.24 24.76 83.55
C LYS A 23 18.55 24.03 84.03
N THR A 24 19.70 23.82 83.37
CA THR A 24 20.29 24.05 82.02
C THR A 24 21.51 23.13 81.86
N GLN A 25 21.93 22.76 80.63
CA GLN A 25 23.38 22.61 80.30
C GLN A 25 23.65 22.94 78.82
N TRP A 26 24.90 23.23 78.46
CA TRP A 26 25.30 23.82 77.17
C TRP A 26 26.28 22.92 76.40
N ILE A 27 26.15 22.88 75.07
CA ILE A 27 27.13 22.30 74.13
C ILE A 27 27.56 23.38 73.13
N PRO A 28 28.86 23.64 72.91
CA PRO A 28 29.32 24.72 72.03
C PRO A 28 28.86 24.60 70.57
N ALA A 29 28.53 25.73 69.94
CA ALA A 29 27.92 25.79 68.60
C ALA A 29 28.72 25.07 67.49
N ARG A 30 30.07 25.01 67.61
CA ARG A 30 30.93 24.30 66.63
C ARG A 30 30.62 22.80 66.57
N TRP A 31 30.25 22.19 67.69
CA TRP A 31 29.80 20.78 67.74
C TRP A 31 28.38 20.58 67.22
N GLN A 32 27.49 21.58 67.38
CA GLN A 32 26.15 21.52 66.82
C GLN A 32 26.13 21.59 65.29
N MET A 33 27.07 22.32 64.66
CA MET A 33 27.26 22.23 63.21
C MET A 33 27.84 20.89 62.79
N ILE A 34 28.89 20.38 63.47
CA ILE A 34 29.46 19.07 63.15
C ILE A 34 28.38 17.97 63.21
N LEU A 35 27.61 17.88 64.30
CA LEU A 35 26.53 16.90 64.43
C LEU A 35 25.39 17.07 63.41
N LYS A 36 25.11 18.30 62.95
CA LYS A 36 24.14 18.52 61.86
C LYS A 36 24.69 18.09 60.50
N TYR A 37 25.94 18.41 60.19
CA TYR A 37 26.53 18.07 58.88
C TYR A 37 26.99 16.61 58.78
N THR A 38 27.48 15.99 59.86
CA THR A 38 27.71 14.54 59.89
C THR A 38 26.39 13.78 59.96
N GLY A 39 25.41 14.24 60.74
CA GLY A 39 24.07 13.66 60.78
C GLY A 39 23.39 13.72 59.40
N LEU A 40 23.47 14.85 58.71
CA LEU A 40 22.93 14.98 57.35
C LEU A 40 23.75 14.19 56.33
N ALA A 41 25.09 14.21 56.38
CA ALA A 41 25.91 13.42 55.46
C ALA A 41 25.72 11.91 55.65
N ILE A 42 25.65 11.42 56.90
CA ILE A 42 25.35 10.01 57.20
C ILE A 42 23.91 9.68 56.79
N ALA A 43 22.94 10.57 56.99
CA ALA A 43 21.58 10.36 56.49
C ALA A 43 21.50 10.36 54.96
N THR A 44 22.23 11.23 54.25
CA THR A 44 22.28 11.27 52.78
C THR A 44 23.04 10.08 52.23
N ILE A 45 24.13 9.63 52.87
CA ILE A 45 24.87 8.41 52.49
C ILE A 45 24.03 7.17 52.78
N LEU A 46 23.34 7.09 53.93
CA LEU A 46 22.39 5.99 54.18
C LEU A 46 21.21 6.04 53.21
N LEU A 47 20.74 7.22 52.80
CA LEU A 47 19.65 7.33 51.82
C LEU A 47 20.12 6.99 50.40
N THR A 48 21.33 7.38 49.98
CA THR A 48 21.86 6.96 48.67
C THR A 48 22.28 5.50 48.68
N VAL A 49 22.81 4.95 49.78
CA VAL A 49 23.03 3.49 49.94
C VAL A 49 21.69 2.75 49.95
N LEU A 50 20.65 3.23 50.66
CA LEU A 50 19.33 2.61 50.64
C LEU A 50 18.63 2.74 49.27
N VAL A 51 18.81 3.83 48.53
CA VAL A 51 18.28 3.97 47.16
C VAL A 51 19.10 3.13 46.18
N TYR A 52 20.41 3.03 46.34
CA TYR A 52 21.29 2.19 45.53
C TYR A 52 20.98 0.71 45.73
N TYR A 53 20.89 0.24 46.99
CA TYR A 53 20.44 -1.12 47.30
C TYR A 53 18.97 -1.34 46.91
N LYS A 54 18.06 -0.39 47.11
CA LYS A 54 16.66 -0.54 46.64
C LYS A 54 16.53 -0.62 45.10
N ASN A 55 17.49 -0.08 44.35
CA ASN A 55 17.60 -0.22 42.90
C ASN A 55 18.48 -1.41 42.45
N GLN A 56 19.04 -2.21 43.36
CA GLN A 56 19.99 -3.30 43.03
C GLN A 56 19.68 -4.64 43.72
N THR A 57 18.91 -4.64 44.82
CA THR A 57 18.71 -5.82 45.69
C THR A 57 17.28 -5.88 46.22
N GLY A 58 16.29 -6.09 45.35
CA GLY A 58 14.91 -6.37 45.77
C GLY A 58 14.79 -7.72 46.50
N ASP A 59 15.64 -8.68 46.13
CA ASP A 59 15.32 -10.10 46.27
C ASP A 59 16.06 -10.83 47.41
N TRP A 60 17.07 -10.20 48.03
CA TRP A 60 17.96 -10.85 48.99
C TRP A 60 17.48 -10.83 50.45
N PHE A 61 16.17 -10.87 50.68
CA PHE A 61 15.61 -11.22 52.00
C PHE A 61 14.42 -12.20 51.99
N LYS A 62 14.19 -12.91 50.87
CA LYS A 62 13.35 -14.13 50.83
C LYS A 62 14.13 -15.37 51.32
N ALA A 63 14.52 -15.38 52.59
CA ALA A 63 15.24 -16.51 53.19
C ALA A 63 14.29 -17.60 53.73
N SER A 64 14.07 -18.66 52.95
CA SER A 64 13.65 -20.01 53.39
C SER A 64 12.49 -20.12 54.39
N VAL A 65 11.28 -19.77 53.93
CA VAL A 65 10.15 -20.70 54.13
C VAL A 65 10.21 -21.72 53.00
N LEU A 66 9.68 -22.95 53.17
CA LEU A 66 9.42 -23.82 52.03
C LEU A 66 8.29 -23.21 51.19
N GLU A 67 8.64 -22.36 50.22
CA GLU A 67 7.73 -21.99 49.15
C GLU A 67 7.49 -23.23 48.26
N ILE A 68 6.48 -24.01 48.63
CA ILE A 68 5.85 -25.00 47.74
C ILE A 68 5.34 -24.20 46.53
N PRO A 69 5.67 -24.59 45.28
CA PRO A 69 5.12 -23.92 44.11
C PRO A 69 3.60 -24.02 44.16
N GLU A 70 2.90 -22.89 43.95
CA GLU A 70 1.44 -22.87 44.07
C GLU A 70 0.80 -23.80 43.05
N SER A 71 -0.23 -24.53 43.49
CA SER A 71 -0.97 -25.48 42.65
C SER A 71 -1.57 -24.79 41.43
N PHE A 72 -1.67 -25.52 40.31
CA PHE A 72 -2.29 -25.03 39.08
C PHE A 72 -3.75 -24.59 39.30
N ASP A 73 -4.03 -23.32 38.98
CA ASP A 73 -5.34 -22.66 39.15
C ASP A 73 -5.86 -22.09 37.81
N GLY A 74 -5.50 -22.74 36.70
CA GLY A 74 -5.83 -22.34 35.33
C GLY A 74 -4.68 -21.62 34.61
N THR A 75 -4.98 -21.00 33.47
CA THR A 75 -3.99 -20.38 32.58
C THR A 75 -4.30 -18.93 32.18
N VAL A 76 -3.25 -18.23 31.72
CA VAL A 76 -3.30 -17.02 30.89
C VAL A 76 -2.54 -17.27 29.58
N LEU A 77 -2.69 -16.37 28.60
CA LEU A 77 -1.89 -16.39 27.37
C LEU A 77 -0.48 -15.84 27.64
N PRO A 78 0.57 -16.35 26.97
CA PRO A 78 1.95 -15.93 27.22
C PRO A 78 2.25 -14.51 26.71
N ILE A 79 1.46 -14.03 25.75
CA ILE A 79 1.49 -12.68 25.18
C ILE A 79 0.10 -12.05 25.39
N GLU A 80 0.04 -10.85 25.96
CA GLU A 80 -1.23 -10.11 26.12
C GLU A 80 -1.61 -9.39 24.82
N LYS A 81 -0.66 -8.68 24.22
CA LYS A 81 -0.88 -7.74 23.11
C LYS A 81 0.17 -7.87 22.01
N ILE A 82 -0.27 -7.58 20.80
CA ILE A 82 0.52 -7.57 19.56
C ILE A 82 0.18 -6.32 18.73
N PRO A 83 0.99 -5.94 17.73
CA PRO A 83 0.56 -4.97 16.73
C PRO A 83 -0.67 -5.47 15.97
N ASP A 84 -1.55 -4.57 15.54
CA ASP A 84 -2.52 -4.91 14.51
C ASP A 84 -1.81 -5.01 13.15
N TRP A 85 -1.26 -6.19 12.85
CA TRP A 85 -0.56 -6.49 11.61
C TRP A 85 -1.43 -6.29 10.35
N SER A 86 -2.75 -6.18 10.49
CA SER A 86 -3.66 -5.92 9.37
C SER A 86 -3.83 -4.44 9.05
N ASN A 87 -3.56 -3.52 9.99
CA ASN A 87 -3.60 -2.06 9.75
C ASN A 87 -2.23 -1.37 9.86
N TRP A 88 -1.26 -1.99 10.53
CA TRP A 88 0.09 -1.49 10.72
C TRP A 88 0.94 -1.59 9.45
N SER A 89 1.82 -0.61 9.24
CA SER A 89 2.71 -0.51 8.07
C SER A 89 4.19 -0.79 8.40
N GLY A 90 4.51 -1.02 9.68
CA GLY A 90 5.85 -1.26 10.21
C GLY A 90 6.58 -2.47 9.58
N ASP A 91 7.90 -2.54 9.75
CA ASP A 91 8.65 -3.75 9.39
C ASP A 91 8.43 -4.82 10.48
N HIS A 92 7.71 -5.89 10.12
CA HIS A 92 7.35 -7.01 10.99
C HIS A 92 8.57 -7.82 11.49
N TYR A 93 9.77 -7.53 10.99
CA TYR A 93 11.04 -8.18 11.34
C TYR A 93 11.94 -7.31 12.23
N THR A 94 11.73 -5.99 12.31
CA THR A 94 12.67 -5.07 13.00
C THR A 94 12.02 -4.15 14.03
N ALA A 95 10.70 -4.18 14.22
CA ALA A 95 10.04 -3.32 15.19
C ALA A 95 10.35 -3.69 16.65
N VAL A 96 10.35 -2.67 17.50
CA VAL A 96 10.52 -2.76 18.95
C VAL A 96 9.18 -2.45 19.63
N TYR A 97 8.72 -3.32 20.52
CA TYR A 97 7.38 -3.24 21.12
C TYR A 97 7.11 -1.89 21.82
N ASN A 98 8.10 -1.37 22.55
CA ASN A 98 7.99 -0.11 23.29
C ASN A 98 7.99 1.16 22.41
N GLU A 99 8.25 1.02 21.10
CA GLU A 99 8.17 2.11 20.12
C GLU A 99 6.82 2.15 19.39
N ILE A 100 5.99 1.11 19.54
CA ILE A 100 4.65 1.02 18.94
C ILE A 100 3.66 1.72 19.86
N ALA A 101 2.85 2.62 19.30
CA ALA A 101 1.93 3.43 20.09
C ALA A 101 0.75 2.57 20.61
N PRO A 102 0.23 2.81 21.84
CA PRO A 102 -0.71 1.88 22.47
C PRO A 102 -2.03 1.64 21.74
N GLN A 103 -2.46 2.54 20.85
CA GLN A 103 -3.67 2.36 20.04
C GLN A 103 -3.44 1.47 18.79
N ASP A 104 -2.19 1.23 18.40
CA ASP A 104 -1.81 0.34 17.30
C ASP A 104 -1.56 -1.11 17.80
N LEU A 105 -1.75 -1.34 19.11
CA LEU A 105 -1.66 -2.64 19.78
C LEU A 105 -3.05 -3.19 20.10
N ILE A 106 -3.30 -4.42 19.68
CA ILE A 106 -4.52 -5.20 19.95
C ILE A 106 -4.19 -6.41 20.84
N SER A 107 -5.21 -6.97 21.50
CA SER A 107 -5.07 -8.24 22.21
C SER A 107 -4.64 -9.37 21.27
N LEU A 108 -3.89 -10.35 21.77
CA LEU A 108 -3.53 -11.54 21.00
C LEU A 108 -4.80 -12.21 20.41
N PRO A 109 -4.94 -12.37 19.08
CA PRO A 109 -6.13 -12.95 18.48
C PRO A 109 -6.29 -14.44 18.86
N PRO A 110 -7.52 -14.97 18.93
CA PRO A 110 -7.76 -16.37 19.22
C PRO A 110 -6.99 -17.29 18.27
N TYR A 111 -6.38 -18.33 18.83
CA TYR A 111 -5.80 -19.43 18.05
C TYR A 111 -6.95 -20.33 17.57
N ASP A 112 -7.43 -20.06 16.36
CA ASP A 112 -8.57 -20.72 15.74
C ASP A 112 -8.16 -21.29 14.37
N LEU A 113 -8.22 -22.60 14.23
CA LEU A 113 -7.84 -23.29 12.99
C LEU A 113 -8.78 -22.96 11.83
N SER A 114 -10.08 -22.70 12.09
CA SER A 114 -11.02 -22.29 11.03
C SER A 114 -10.68 -20.94 10.40
N VAL A 115 -9.94 -20.09 11.14
CA VAL A 115 -9.40 -18.80 10.67
C VAL A 115 -8.02 -18.98 10.04
N LEU A 116 -7.15 -19.81 10.61
CA LEU A 116 -5.79 -20.05 10.12
C LEU A 116 -5.75 -20.82 8.79
N GLU A 117 -6.60 -21.84 8.67
CA GLU A 117 -6.77 -22.70 7.49
C GLU A 117 -7.68 -22.09 6.41
N PHE A 118 -8.26 -20.90 6.65
CA PHE A 118 -9.11 -20.20 5.68
C PHE A 118 -8.39 -20.05 4.32
N PRO A 119 -8.99 -20.43 3.17
CA PRO A 119 -8.26 -20.50 1.91
C PRO A 119 -7.69 -19.15 1.44
N ASP A 120 -6.41 -19.16 1.10
CA ASP A 120 -5.64 -17.97 0.70
C ASP A 120 -6.10 -17.34 -0.62
N ASP A 121 -6.75 -18.13 -1.49
CA ASP A 121 -7.39 -17.68 -2.74
C ASP A 121 -8.75 -17.00 -2.50
N GLN A 122 -9.37 -17.23 -1.34
CA GLN A 122 -10.62 -16.60 -0.90
C GLN A 122 -10.39 -15.34 -0.05
N LEU A 123 -9.13 -14.97 0.22
CA LEU A 123 -8.77 -13.71 0.89
C LEU A 123 -8.90 -12.53 -0.08
N GLN A 124 -9.97 -11.77 0.08
CA GLN A 124 -10.25 -10.55 -0.65
C GLN A 124 -9.55 -9.35 0.00
N TRP A 125 -8.71 -8.67 -0.77
CA TRP A 125 -8.06 -7.45 -0.35
C TRP A 125 -9.05 -6.28 -0.23
N GLY A 126 -8.87 -5.43 0.78
CA GLY A 126 -9.80 -4.35 1.11
C GLY A 126 -11.09 -4.79 1.84
N ASN A 127 -11.38 -6.09 1.92
CA ASN A 127 -12.50 -6.62 2.69
C ASN A 127 -12.16 -6.63 4.19
N HIS A 128 -12.63 -5.63 4.93
CA HIS A 128 -12.32 -5.44 6.34
C HIS A 128 -12.81 -6.56 7.27
N ALA A 129 -13.85 -7.33 6.88
CA ALA A 129 -14.28 -8.49 7.66
C ALA A 129 -13.21 -9.61 7.67
N GLN A 130 -12.29 -9.60 6.70
CA GLN A 130 -11.17 -10.54 6.60
C GLN A 130 -9.84 -9.98 7.13
N ASP A 131 -9.80 -8.75 7.67
CA ASP A 131 -8.59 -8.19 8.28
C ASP A 131 -8.17 -9.00 9.53
N LEU A 132 -9.15 -9.47 10.32
CA LEU A 132 -8.90 -10.42 11.42
C LEU A 132 -8.25 -11.72 10.92
N ILE A 133 -8.69 -12.26 9.78
CA ILE A 133 -8.14 -13.50 9.20
C ILE A 133 -6.67 -13.28 8.80
N ARG A 134 -6.38 -12.17 8.12
CA ARG A 134 -5.00 -11.75 7.79
C ARG A 134 -4.16 -11.58 9.05
N ASN A 135 -4.66 -10.86 10.06
CA ASN A 135 -3.95 -10.62 11.31
C ASN A 135 -3.61 -11.92 12.06
N THR A 136 -4.57 -12.84 12.19
CA THR A 136 -4.36 -14.16 12.82
C THR A 136 -3.35 -15.01 12.03
N LYS A 137 -3.43 -15.04 10.69
CA LYS A 137 -2.44 -15.72 9.82
C LYS A 137 -1.03 -15.11 9.91
N ILE A 138 -0.89 -13.81 10.21
CA ILE A 138 0.42 -13.16 10.46
C ILE A 138 0.93 -13.47 11.87
N THR A 139 0.03 -13.48 12.86
CA THR A 139 0.33 -13.73 14.28
C THR A 139 0.84 -15.13 14.52
N TYR A 140 0.24 -16.13 13.89
CA TYR A 140 0.66 -17.54 13.98
C TYR A 140 1.23 -18.00 12.62
N PRO A 141 2.51 -17.68 12.31
CA PRO A 141 3.16 -18.15 11.09
C PRO A 141 3.36 -19.67 11.06
N VAL A 142 3.55 -20.29 12.23
CA VAL A 142 3.73 -21.75 12.41
C VAL A 142 2.81 -22.23 13.52
N VAL A 143 1.99 -23.22 13.20
CA VAL A 143 1.00 -23.84 14.09
C VAL A 143 1.57 -25.08 14.79
N TYR A 144 0.84 -25.64 15.75
CA TYR A 144 1.28 -26.84 16.46
C TYR A 144 1.44 -28.04 15.51
N LEU A 145 2.63 -28.64 15.54
CA LEU A 145 3.09 -29.65 14.58
C LEU A 145 2.98 -29.16 13.13
N GLY A 146 3.28 -27.89 12.91
CA GLY A 146 3.24 -27.24 11.60
C GLY A 146 4.48 -27.49 10.73
N ASP A 147 4.38 -27.05 9.48
CA ASP A 147 5.49 -26.83 8.55
C ASP A 147 5.90 -25.34 8.47
N TYR A 148 7.08 -25.07 7.91
CA TYR A 148 7.55 -23.73 7.55
C TYR A 148 7.18 -23.31 6.10
N ASN A 149 6.49 -24.15 5.35
CA ASN A 149 5.92 -23.77 4.05
C ASN A 149 4.73 -22.79 4.22
N GLY A 150 4.22 -22.68 5.44
CA GLY A 150 3.15 -21.75 5.82
C GLY A 150 1.76 -22.31 5.54
N SER A 151 1.61 -23.63 5.49
CA SER A 151 0.31 -24.29 5.23
C SER A 151 -0.74 -24.01 6.31
N ARG A 152 -0.29 -23.81 7.56
CA ARG A 152 -1.10 -23.51 8.76
C ARG A 152 -2.08 -24.62 9.17
N TYR A 153 -2.01 -25.79 8.57
CA TYR A 153 -2.64 -27.01 9.08
C TYR A 153 -1.80 -27.58 10.23
N GLU A 154 -2.43 -27.91 11.36
CA GLU A 154 -1.73 -28.69 12.39
C GLU A 154 -1.38 -30.08 11.85
N ASN A 155 -0.28 -30.66 12.34
CA ASN A 155 0.25 -31.95 11.91
C ASN A 155 0.82 -31.98 10.47
N SER A 156 1.00 -30.84 9.83
CA SER A 156 1.66 -30.72 8.52
C SER A 156 3.18 -30.96 8.56
N GLY A 157 3.79 -30.81 9.73
CA GLY A 157 5.22 -31.07 9.98
C GLY A 157 5.46 -31.57 11.41
N SER A 158 6.69 -31.41 11.90
CA SER A 158 7.07 -31.80 13.28
C SER A 158 7.39 -30.63 14.21
N HIS A 159 6.97 -29.40 13.85
CA HIS A 159 7.17 -28.20 14.66
C HIS A 159 6.26 -28.19 15.91
N LEU A 160 6.74 -28.79 17.00
CA LEU A 160 6.02 -29.01 18.26
C LEU A 160 5.60 -27.77 19.06
N ALA A 161 6.04 -26.57 18.67
CA ALA A 161 5.65 -25.30 19.27
C ALA A 161 4.66 -24.54 18.38
N VAL A 162 3.97 -23.57 18.97
CA VAL A 162 3.33 -22.49 18.19
C VAL A 162 4.28 -21.29 18.20
N ASP A 163 4.67 -20.83 17.01
CA ASP A 163 5.40 -19.58 16.87
C ASP A 163 4.40 -18.43 16.90
N ILE A 164 4.55 -17.53 17.87
CA ILE A 164 3.72 -16.32 18.01
C ILE A 164 4.55 -15.13 17.56
N ARG A 165 4.28 -14.60 16.37
CA ARG A 165 4.96 -13.43 15.83
C ARG A 165 4.64 -12.21 16.70
N VAL A 166 5.70 -11.57 17.19
CA VAL A 166 5.67 -10.37 18.04
C VAL A 166 6.90 -9.51 17.74
N PRO A 167 6.85 -8.18 17.92
CA PRO A 167 8.03 -7.31 17.90
C PRO A 167 9.11 -7.79 18.90
N SER A 168 10.34 -7.28 18.78
CA SER A 168 11.35 -7.46 19.84
C SER A 168 10.96 -6.66 21.08
N GLY A 169 11.18 -7.21 22.27
CA GLY A 169 10.87 -6.54 23.54
C GLY A 169 9.41 -6.64 23.99
N THR A 170 8.57 -7.46 23.36
CA THR A 170 7.19 -7.71 23.82
C THR A 170 7.20 -8.49 25.15
N PRO A 171 6.45 -8.05 26.17
CA PRO A 171 6.32 -8.75 27.45
C PRO A 171 5.85 -10.20 27.31
N VAL A 172 6.63 -11.14 27.86
CA VAL A 172 6.33 -12.58 27.91
C VAL A 172 5.99 -12.99 29.35
N HIS A 173 4.87 -13.69 29.53
CA HIS A 173 4.31 -14.01 30.85
C HIS A 173 4.23 -15.51 31.14
N ALA A 174 4.37 -15.88 32.42
CA ALA A 174 4.13 -17.23 32.91
C ALA A 174 2.65 -17.62 32.70
N ILE A 175 2.38 -18.72 31.99
CA ILE A 175 1.00 -19.11 31.65
C ILE A 175 0.22 -19.60 32.86
N ALA A 176 0.89 -20.09 33.90
CA ALA A 176 0.30 -20.69 35.09
C ALA A 176 1.31 -20.64 36.25
N ASN A 177 0.83 -20.85 37.47
CA ASN A 177 1.68 -21.02 38.66
C ASN A 177 2.69 -22.14 38.44
N GLY A 178 3.94 -21.94 38.86
CA GLY A 178 4.98 -22.95 38.67
C GLY A 178 6.36 -22.54 39.17
N LYS A 179 7.35 -23.35 38.84
CA LYS A 179 8.75 -23.15 39.22
C LYS A 179 9.65 -23.13 37.99
N VAL A 180 10.45 -22.09 37.85
CA VAL A 180 11.50 -22.00 36.82
C VAL A 180 12.53 -23.09 37.09
N ILE A 181 12.65 -24.05 36.18
CA ILE A 181 13.61 -25.16 36.27
C ILE A 181 14.83 -24.98 35.36
N LYS A 182 14.78 -24.02 34.42
CA LYS A 182 15.85 -23.75 33.46
C LYS A 182 15.81 -22.31 32.98
N THR A 183 16.97 -21.67 32.88
CA THR A 183 17.17 -20.42 32.12
C THR A 183 18.46 -20.53 31.31
N SER A 184 18.42 -20.28 30.00
CA SER A 184 19.58 -20.37 29.12
C SER A 184 19.75 -19.09 28.29
N MET A 185 21.00 -18.75 27.97
CA MET A 185 21.37 -17.66 27.05
C MET A 185 22.32 -18.17 25.97
N GLN A 186 21.92 -19.27 25.30
CA GLN A 186 22.70 -19.85 24.20
C GLN A 186 22.49 -19.08 22.89
N SER A 187 23.50 -19.13 22.01
CA SER A 187 23.52 -18.42 20.73
C SER A 187 22.90 -19.21 19.57
N ASP A 188 22.51 -20.46 19.79
CA ASP A 188 22.01 -21.41 18.80
C ASP A 188 20.71 -22.11 19.27
N GLY A 189 20.10 -22.91 18.40
CA GLY A 189 18.84 -23.62 18.68
C GLY A 189 17.77 -22.68 19.24
N PHE A 190 17.15 -23.08 20.35
CA PHE A 190 16.14 -22.32 21.10
C PHE A 190 16.56 -20.91 21.56
N GLY A 191 17.84 -20.54 21.46
CA GLY A 191 18.32 -19.22 21.85
C GLY A 191 18.20 -18.96 23.35
N HIS A 192 17.92 -17.71 23.72
CA HIS A 192 17.57 -17.39 25.10
C HIS A 192 16.21 -18.02 25.43
N HIS A 193 16.16 -18.82 26.49
CA HIS A 193 14.92 -19.52 26.85
C HIS A 193 14.74 -19.78 28.34
N ILE A 194 13.46 -19.93 28.71
CA ILE A 194 12.99 -20.25 30.07
C ILE A 194 12.18 -21.55 29.99
N VAL A 195 12.30 -22.40 31.02
CA VAL A 195 11.40 -23.56 31.23
C VAL A 195 10.80 -23.51 32.63
N ILE A 196 9.48 -23.68 32.71
CA ILE A 196 8.70 -23.59 33.96
C ILE A 196 7.96 -24.90 34.17
N LYS A 197 8.25 -25.60 35.28
CA LYS A 197 7.53 -26.79 35.72
C LYS A 197 6.22 -26.38 36.40
N HIS A 198 5.12 -26.93 35.95
CA HIS A 198 3.79 -26.79 36.55
C HIS A 198 3.36 -28.13 37.15
N ILE A 199 2.87 -28.12 38.39
CA ILE A 199 2.38 -29.29 39.12
C ILE A 199 0.87 -29.20 39.35
N ASP A 200 0.25 -30.34 39.68
CA ASP A 200 -1.19 -30.47 39.91
C ASP A 200 -2.07 -30.04 38.71
N VAL A 201 -1.50 -30.10 37.51
CA VAL A 201 -2.16 -29.73 36.26
C VAL A 201 -3.15 -30.83 35.87
N PRO A 202 -4.41 -30.53 35.52
CA PRO A 202 -5.38 -31.55 35.11
C PRO A 202 -4.90 -32.32 33.87
N ASP A 203 -4.82 -33.65 33.99
CA ASP A 203 -4.40 -34.54 32.90
C ASP A 203 -5.45 -34.52 31.77
N SER A 204 -5.00 -34.28 30.53
CA SER A 204 -5.85 -34.24 29.34
C SER A 204 -6.36 -35.62 28.92
N ASP A 205 -5.60 -36.66 29.24
CA ASP A 205 -5.75 -38.02 28.73
C ASP A 205 -6.32 -38.95 29.81
N ASN A 206 -6.12 -38.60 31.09
CA ASN A 206 -6.71 -39.26 32.25
C ASN A 206 -7.65 -38.32 33.04
N PRO A 207 -8.91 -38.10 32.60
CA PRO A 207 -9.86 -37.26 33.32
C PRO A 207 -9.98 -37.60 34.81
N GLY A 208 -9.82 -36.60 35.68
CA GLY A 208 -9.85 -36.74 37.13
C GLY A 208 -8.50 -37.05 37.79
N LYS A 209 -7.41 -37.17 37.03
CA LYS A 209 -6.03 -37.13 37.56
C LYS A 209 -5.38 -35.77 37.35
N THR A 210 -4.33 -35.51 38.12
CA THR A 210 -3.35 -34.46 37.84
C THR A 210 -2.05 -35.05 37.30
N THR A 211 -1.25 -34.21 36.63
CA THR A 211 0.04 -34.52 36.04
C THR A 211 1.00 -33.34 36.19
N THR A 212 2.23 -33.50 35.73
CA THR A 212 3.19 -32.39 35.54
C THR A 212 3.29 -32.06 34.05
N ILE A 213 3.45 -30.76 33.75
CA ILE A 213 3.86 -30.27 32.43
C ILE A 213 4.97 -29.24 32.57
N TYR A 214 5.67 -28.95 31.48
CA TYR A 214 6.71 -27.93 31.42
C TYR A 214 6.41 -26.96 30.28
N SER A 215 6.09 -25.72 30.59
CA SER A 215 6.01 -24.69 29.55
C SER A 215 7.41 -24.17 29.22
N SER A 216 7.65 -23.89 27.94
CA SER A 216 8.92 -23.33 27.48
C SER A 216 8.70 -22.14 26.56
N TYR A 217 9.56 -21.15 26.76
CA TYR A 217 9.52 -19.82 26.16
C TYR A 217 10.87 -19.58 25.51
N ASN A 218 10.92 -19.57 24.19
CA ASN A 218 12.17 -19.65 23.43
C ASN A 218 12.34 -18.46 22.49
N HIS A 219 13.57 -18.24 22.03
CA HIS A 219 14.02 -17.11 21.21
C HIS A 219 13.86 -15.73 21.88
N LEU A 220 13.88 -15.69 23.22
CA LEU A 220 13.69 -14.48 24.02
C LEU A 220 14.77 -13.40 23.74
N GLY A 221 14.45 -12.17 24.10
CA GLY A 221 15.41 -11.07 24.22
C GLY A 221 16.03 -11.10 25.61
N ASP A 222 15.24 -10.64 26.58
CA ASP A 222 15.60 -10.59 28.00
C ASP A 222 14.96 -11.74 28.80
N ILE A 223 15.64 -12.17 29.87
CA ILE A 223 15.13 -13.11 30.86
C ILE A 223 15.08 -12.38 32.21
N ASN A 224 13.89 -12.29 32.80
CA ASN A 224 13.61 -11.52 34.03
C ASN A 224 13.49 -12.42 35.28
N VAL A 225 13.82 -13.71 35.16
CA VAL A 225 13.70 -14.73 36.22
C VAL A 225 14.95 -15.60 36.31
N VAL A 226 15.12 -16.31 37.42
CA VAL A 226 16.27 -17.20 37.66
C VAL A 226 15.85 -18.64 37.94
N GLU A 227 16.74 -19.60 37.70
CA GLU A 227 16.50 -21.00 38.05
C GLU A 227 16.20 -21.17 39.55
N GLY A 228 15.17 -21.97 39.84
CA GLY A 228 14.68 -22.18 41.20
C GLY A 228 13.64 -21.16 41.67
N GLN A 229 13.39 -20.07 40.93
CA GLN A 229 12.35 -19.10 41.24
C GLN A 229 10.94 -19.70 41.08
N ASN A 230 10.07 -19.46 42.05
CA ASN A 230 8.63 -19.68 41.89
C ASN A 230 8.00 -18.46 41.20
N VAL A 231 7.06 -18.69 40.29
CA VAL A 231 6.30 -17.66 39.58
C VAL A 231 4.80 -17.96 39.63
N LEU A 232 4.00 -16.91 39.59
CA LEU A 232 2.55 -16.97 39.51
C LEU A 232 2.07 -16.80 38.07
N LYS A 233 0.85 -17.28 37.82
CA LYS A 233 0.12 -17.06 36.57
C LYS A 233 0.03 -15.57 36.24
N GLY A 234 0.64 -15.15 35.12
CA GLY A 234 0.69 -13.77 34.67
C GLY A 234 1.92 -12.97 35.13
N ASP A 235 2.88 -13.56 35.85
CA ASP A 235 4.15 -12.91 36.13
C ASP A 235 4.94 -12.63 34.84
N LEU A 236 5.57 -11.46 34.76
CA LEU A 236 6.44 -11.07 33.64
C LEU A 236 7.78 -11.81 33.74
N ILE A 237 7.99 -12.82 32.89
CA ILE A 237 9.18 -13.70 32.96
C ILE A 237 10.32 -13.29 32.03
N GLY A 238 10.04 -12.47 31.00
CA GLY A 238 11.05 -12.03 30.04
C GLY A 238 10.46 -11.17 28.92
N THR A 239 11.22 -10.99 27.86
CA THR A 239 10.78 -10.30 26.63
C THR A 239 11.03 -11.16 25.39
N SER A 240 10.24 -10.98 24.33
CA SER A 240 10.49 -11.61 23.03
C SER A 240 11.75 -11.07 22.35
N GLY A 241 12.35 -11.88 21.50
CA GLY A 241 13.53 -11.50 20.71
C GLY A 241 13.64 -12.33 19.45
N SER A 242 14.88 -12.44 18.94
CA SER A 242 15.23 -13.26 17.77
C SER A 242 16.59 -13.92 18.01
N THR A 243 16.75 -14.58 19.15
CA THR A 243 18.00 -15.25 19.55
C THR A 243 18.04 -16.72 19.11
N GLY A 244 19.21 -17.35 19.08
CA GLY A 244 19.34 -18.72 18.59
C GLY A 244 19.16 -18.83 17.07
N THR A 245 18.42 -19.83 16.60
CA THR A 245 18.11 -20.04 15.17
C THR A 245 16.93 -19.20 14.64
N ALA A 246 16.39 -18.26 15.43
CA ALA A 246 15.29 -17.41 15.00
C ALA A 246 15.67 -16.45 13.85
N SER A 247 14.93 -16.54 12.74
CA SER A 247 15.10 -15.67 11.57
C SER A 247 14.34 -14.34 11.65
N SER A 248 13.46 -14.17 12.65
CA SER A 248 12.68 -12.97 12.89
C SER A 248 12.17 -12.94 14.34
N PRO A 249 11.84 -11.76 14.91
CA PRO A 249 11.21 -11.67 16.22
C PRO A 249 9.91 -12.47 16.34
N HIS A 250 9.86 -13.35 17.36
CA HIS A 250 8.69 -14.14 17.74
C HIS A 250 8.90 -14.74 19.15
N LEU A 251 7.85 -15.34 19.71
CA LEU A 251 7.94 -16.27 20.83
C LEU A 251 7.64 -17.68 20.32
N HIS A 252 8.61 -18.59 20.44
CA HIS A 252 8.40 -20.02 20.19
C HIS A 252 7.92 -20.68 21.48
N PHE A 253 6.61 -20.91 21.55
CA PHE A 253 5.90 -21.31 22.77
C PHE A 253 5.50 -22.80 22.72
N GLN A 254 5.91 -23.54 23.76
CA GLN A 254 5.91 -25.00 23.80
C GLN A 254 5.39 -25.49 25.17
N ILE A 255 4.74 -26.66 25.19
CA ILE A 255 4.40 -27.38 26.42
C ILE A 255 4.81 -28.85 26.28
N ASP A 256 5.75 -29.28 27.12
CA ASP A 256 6.17 -30.68 27.25
C ASP A 256 5.38 -31.40 28.36
N ARG A 257 5.22 -32.71 28.18
CA ARG A 257 4.71 -33.64 29.20
C ARG A 257 5.87 -34.12 30.10
N ASP A 258 5.57 -34.57 31.32
CA ASP A 258 6.58 -35.17 32.23
C ASP A 258 7.16 -36.51 31.74
N SER A 259 6.61 -37.08 30.66
CA SER A 259 7.20 -38.20 29.91
C SER A 259 8.34 -37.78 28.97
N ALA A 260 8.46 -36.49 28.63
CA ALA A 260 9.49 -36.03 27.70
C ALA A 260 10.90 -36.14 28.34
N PRO A 261 11.89 -36.70 27.65
CA PRO A 261 13.19 -37.04 28.24
C PRO A 261 14.09 -35.83 28.57
N TRP A 262 13.75 -34.62 28.10
CA TRP A 262 14.42 -33.36 28.43
C TRP A 262 13.51 -32.17 28.05
N HIS A 263 13.82 -30.97 28.59
CA HIS A 263 13.02 -29.75 28.37
C HIS A 263 13.89 -28.52 27.97
N PRO A 264 13.47 -27.71 26.98
CA PRO A 264 12.44 -28.02 25.98
C PRO A 264 12.79 -29.27 25.17
N TYR A 265 11.79 -30.12 24.94
CA TYR A 265 11.91 -31.31 24.11
C TYR A 265 12.12 -30.98 22.63
N TRP A 266 12.75 -31.90 21.88
CA TRP A 266 12.84 -31.85 20.42
C TRP A 266 12.88 -33.28 19.83
N PRO A 267 12.21 -33.58 18.69
CA PRO A 267 11.83 -34.96 18.37
C PRO A 267 12.85 -35.73 17.51
N PHE A 268 13.85 -35.05 16.94
CA PHE A 268 14.90 -35.66 16.13
C PHE A 268 16.24 -34.94 16.33
N THR A 269 17.33 -35.67 16.23
CA THR A 269 18.69 -35.12 16.30
C THR A 269 19.16 -34.60 14.94
N TRP A 270 20.18 -33.74 14.94
CA TRP A 270 20.89 -33.36 13.71
C TRP A 270 21.44 -34.57 12.93
N GLN A 271 21.74 -35.68 13.61
CA GLN A 271 22.13 -36.93 12.94
C GLN A 271 20.94 -37.60 12.26
N GLU A 272 19.80 -37.79 12.95
CA GLU A 272 18.58 -38.34 12.33
C GLU A 272 18.10 -37.53 11.11
N SER A 273 18.29 -36.20 11.11
CA SER A 273 18.02 -35.34 9.94
C SER A 273 18.95 -35.67 8.75
N GLN A 274 20.26 -35.78 9.01
CA GLN A 274 21.27 -36.09 7.99
C GLN A 274 21.14 -37.54 7.46
N ASP A 275 20.82 -38.49 8.34
CA ASP A 275 20.58 -39.90 7.99
C ASP A 275 19.33 -40.05 7.11
N ALA A 276 18.34 -39.17 7.27
CA ALA A 276 17.18 -39.04 6.37
C ALA A 276 17.50 -38.31 5.05
N GLY A 277 18.70 -37.74 4.90
CA GLY A 277 19.10 -36.96 3.73
C GLY A 277 18.52 -35.54 3.67
N LEU A 278 18.07 -34.98 4.80
CA LEU A 278 17.34 -33.71 4.88
C LEU A 278 18.10 -32.66 5.71
N SER A 279 18.04 -31.39 5.32
CA SER A 279 18.39 -30.30 6.24
C SER A 279 17.33 -30.17 7.35
N PHE A 280 17.68 -29.48 8.44
CA PHE A 280 16.82 -29.31 9.61
C PHE A 280 15.41 -28.78 9.27
N PHE A 281 15.32 -27.78 8.38
CA PHE A 281 14.03 -27.21 7.95
C PHE A 281 13.24 -28.18 7.05
N GLU A 282 13.92 -28.92 6.18
CA GLU A 282 13.28 -29.95 5.34
C GLU A 282 12.78 -31.14 6.18
N ALA A 283 13.52 -31.54 7.21
CA ALA A 283 13.11 -32.58 8.16
C ALA A 283 11.83 -32.19 8.93
N ILE A 284 11.69 -30.91 9.32
CA ILE A 284 10.48 -30.39 9.97
C ILE A 284 9.30 -30.39 9.01
N ASN A 285 9.52 -29.89 7.79
CA ASN A 285 8.52 -29.89 6.71
C ASN A 285 8.12 -31.30 6.25
N ALA A 286 8.99 -32.31 6.44
CA ALA A 286 8.71 -33.72 6.18
C ALA A 286 8.10 -34.47 7.38
N GLY A 287 7.86 -33.79 8.51
CA GLY A 287 7.28 -34.39 9.71
C GLY A 287 8.22 -35.36 10.45
N LEU A 288 9.54 -35.25 10.29
CA LEU A 288 10.49 -36.15 10.94
C LEU A 288 10.30 -36.13 12.46
N GLY A 289 10.05 -37.30 13.05
CA GLY A 289 9.81 -37.43 14.49
C GLY A 289 8.42 -37.00 14.98
N ILE A 290 7.46 -36.64 14.12
CA ILE A 290 6.11 -36.18 14.51
C ILE A 290 5.40 -37.13 15.51
N GLY A 291 5.61 -38.45 15.40
CA GLY A 291 5.07 -39.43 16.35
C GLY A 291 5.59 -39.24 17.77
N LYS A 292 6.90 -39.07 17.94
CA LYS A 292 7.53 -38.75 19.23
C LYS A 292 7.04 -37.40 19.75
N ALA A 293 6.91 -36.39 18.88
CA ALA A 293 6.40 -35.08 19.27
C ALA A 293 4.99 -35.18 19.89
N LYS A 294 4.06 -35.89 19.23
CA LYS A 294 2.69 -36.13 19.74
C LYS A 294 2.63 -36.86 21.09
N GLU A 295 3.59 -37.74 21.35
CA GLU A 295 3.69 -38.49 22.61
C GLU A 295 4.27 -37.64 23.75
N MET A 296 5.19 -36.71 23.43
CA MET A 296 5.98 -35.97 24.41
C MET A 296 5.50 -34.53 24.67
N THR A 297 4.66 -33.95 23.82
CA THR A 297 4.17 -32.57 23.96
C THR A 297 2.64 -32.46 24.01
N LEU A 298 2.16 -31.25 24.31
CA LEU A 298 0.77 -30.83 24.25
C LEU A 298 0.65 -29.65 23.28
N ASN A 299 -0.50 -29.52 22.61
CA ASN A 299 -0.80 -28.30 21.85
C ASN A 299 -0.84 -27.11 22.83
N PRO A 300 0.12 -26.17 22.73
CA PRO A 300 0.36 -25.19 23.79
C PRO A 300 -0.75 -24.13 23.84
N MET A 301 -1.32 -23.78 22.69
CA MET A 301 -2.41 -22.81 22.60
C MET A 301 -3.76 -23.43 22.96
N THR A 302 -4.07 -24.64 22.47
CA THR A 302 -5.30 -25.35 22.88
C THR A 302 -5.31 -25.62 24.39
N PHE A 303 -4.18 -26.01 24.98
CA PHE A 303 -4.06 -26.15 26.44
C PHE A 303 -4.30 -24.81 27.14
N SER A 304 -3.59 -23.75 26.73
CA SER A 304 -3.67 -22.44 27.39
C SER A 304 -5.05 -21.78 27.27
N LEU A 305 -5.81 -22.06 26.19
CA LEU A 305 -7.19 -21.61 26.01
C LEU A 305 -8.19 -22.46 26.82
N LYS A 306 -7.99 -23.79 26.91
CA LYS A 306 -8.88 -24.72 27.63
C LYS A 306 -9.02 -24.39 29.13
N TYR A 307 -7.97 -23.85 29.74
CA TYR A 307 -7.93 -23.54 31.18
C TYR A 307 -7.94 -22.02 31.48
N LEU A 308 -8.29 -21.19 30.49
CA LEU A 308 -8.22 -19.72 30.55
C LEU A 308 -9.26 -19.09 31.51
N GLY A 309 -9.03 -19.24 32.81
CA GLY A 309 -9.91 -18.77 33.87
C GLY A 309 -11.17 -19.62 34.03
N THR A 310 -11.24 -20.44 35.09
CA THR A 310 -12.39 -21.31 35.39
C THR A 310 -13.59 -20.53 35.95
N ASN A 311 -14.14 -19.62 35.15
CA ASN A 311 -15.43 -18.94 35.39
C ASN A 311 -16.09 -18.43 34.09
N THR A 312 -15.75 -18.99 32.92
CA THR A 312 -16.48 -18.78 31.66
C THR A 312 -16.98 -20.11 31.13
N ILE A 313 -18.30 -20.27 31.04
CA ILE A 313 -18.94 -21.41 30.41
C ILE A 313 -18.66 -21.34 28.90
N LEU A 314 -18.34 -22.48 28.28
CA LEU A 314 -18.27 -22.61 26.82
C LEU A 314 -19.67 -22.44 26.19
N SER A 315 -20.14 -21.20 26.04
CA SER A 315 -21.33 -20.88 25.26
C SER A 315 -20.94 -20.69 23.80
N SER A 316 -21.19 -21.70 22.96
CA SER A 316 -21.06 -21.65 21.51
C SER A 316 -22.14 -20.74 20.89
N SER A 317 -21.97 -19.43 21.08
CA SER A 317 -23.02 -18.42 20.88
C SER A 317 -22.49 -17.13 20.24
N ALA A 318 -21.48 -17.26 19.38
CA ALA A 318 -20.89 -16.16 18.60
C ALA A 318 -20.82 -16.46 17.07
N ILE A 319 -21.49 -17.53 16.60
CA ILE A 319 -21.57 -17.89 15.18
C ILE A 319 -23.06 -17.94 14.77
N ALA A 320 -23.68 -16.77 14.71
CA ALA A 320 -25.09 -16.59 14.32
C ALA A 320 -25.34 -15.24 13.61
N ALA A 321 -24.37 -14.80 12.80
CA ALA A 321 -24.50 -13.66 11.91
C ALA A 321 -23.76 -13.93 10.60
N ASN A 322 -24.49 -13.87 9.47
CA ASN A 322 -23.98 -13.91 8.10
C ASN A 322 -23.14 -15.12 7.68
N THR A 323 -23.73 -16.32 7.70
CA THR A 323 -23.35 -17.38 6.74
C THR A 323 -24.18 -17.20 5.46
N VAL A 324 -23.53 -16.98 4.32
CA VAL A 324 -24.21 -16.93 3.01
C VAL A 324 -24.66 -18.33 2.60
N GLY A 325 -25.81 -18.44 1.93
CA GLY A 325 -26.50 -19.71 1.69
C GLY A 325 -25.71 -20.72 0.87
N ALA A 326 -25.64 -21.96 1.38
CA ALA A 326 -25.22 -23.12 0.60
C ALA A 326 -26.40 -23.69 -0.19
N VAL A 327 -26.19 -24.01 -1.48
CA VAL A 327 -27.18 -24.68 -2.32
C VAL A 327 -27.18 -26.18 -2.03
N GLN A 328 -28.32 -26.73 -1.61
CA GLN A 328 -28.68 -28.12 -1.88
C GLN A 328 -30.16 -28.25 -2.26
N THR A 329 -30.46 -29.29 -3.03
CA THR A 329 -31.76 -29.63 -3.61
C THR A 329 -32.65 -30.42 -2.64
N ASN A 330 -33.97 -30.32 -2.82
CA ASN A 330 -35.01 -31.37 -2.77
C ASN A 330 -36.36 -30.63 -2.77
N GLU A 331 -37.16 -30.70 -3.83
CA GLU A 331 -38.16 -31.75 -4.13
C GLU A 331 -39.32 -31.90 -3.13
N SER A 332 -40.50 -31.45 -3.60
CA SER A 332 -41.85 -31.98 -3.36
C SER A 332 -42.60 -31.76 -2.03
N ASP A 333 -43.92 -31.59 -2.24
CA ASP A 333 -45.06 -31.93 -1.38
C ASP A 333 -45.35 -31.20 -0.04
N LYS A 334 -46.23 -30.19 -0.17
CA LYS A 334 -47.65 -30.21 0.25
C LYS A 334 -48.13 -29.43 1.49
N GLU A 335 -49.40 -29.02 1.32
CA GLU A 335 -50.48 -28.85 2.31
C GLU A 335 -50.14 -28.02 3.57
N SER A 336 -50.36 -26.70 3.59
CA SER A 336 -51.61 -25.92 3.52
C SER A 336 -52.29 -25.68 4.86
N GLU A 337 -52.55 -24.41 5.19
CA GLU A 337 -53.80 -24.03 5.86
C GLU A 337 -54.22 -22.59 5.49
N ILE A 338 -55.51 -22.28 5.61
CA ILE A 338 -56.15 -21.09 5.04
C ILE A 338 -56.89 -20.34 6.14
N ILE A 339 -56.61 -19.03 6.32
CA ILE A 339 -57.53 -18.11 7.00
C ILE A 339 -57.69 -16.81 6.19
N THR A 340 -58.86 -16.71 5.55
CA THR A 340 -59.52 -15.51 4.96
C THR A 340 -59.76 -14.44 6.07
N ILE A 341 -60.15 -13.17 5.87
CA ILE A 341 -60.99 -12.45 4.89
C ILE A 341 -60.52 -10.95 4.93
N THR A 342 -60.78 -10.07 3.96
CA THR A 342 -62.11 -9.54 3.62
C THR A 342 -62.04 -8.71 2.32
N GLU A 343 -63.04 -8.83 1.45
CA GLU A 343 -63.20 -8.02 0.23
C GLU A 343 -63.78 -6.63 0.51
N VAL A 344 -63.56 -5.68 -0.41
CA VAL A 344 -64.65 -4.78 -0.85
C VAL A 344 -64.64 -4.74 -2.38
N THR A 345 -65.79 -5.04 -2.98
CA THR A 345 -66.06 -5.05 -4.43
C THR A 345 -66.50 -3.65 -4.92
N LYS A 346 -66.77 -3.33 -6.19
CA LYS A 346 -67.01 -4.12 -7.43
C LYS A 346 -66.72 -3.21 -8.67
N PRO A 347 -66.45 -3.74 -9.88
CA PRO A 347 -66.37 -2.96 -11.13
C PRO A 347 -67.62 -3.15 -12.03
N GLU A 348 -67.72 -2.36 -13.11
CA GLU A 348 -68.58 -2.52 -14.31
C GLU A 348 -68.18 -1.41 -15.33
N GLU A 349 -68.20 -1.49 -16.67
CA GLU A 349 -68.23 -2.54 -17.74
C GLU A 349 -67.54 -1.90 -18.99
N THR A 350 -66.74 -2.54 -19.88
CA THR A 350 -66.98 -3.57 -20.93
C THR A 350 -68.09 -3.29 -21.96
N PRO A 351 -68.09 -3.91 -23.18
CA PRO A 351 -67.06 -4.71 -23.90
C PRO A 351 -66.44 -3.86 -25.05
N THR A 352 -65.84 -4.29 -26.19
CA THR A 352 -65.56 -5.56 -26.94
C THR A 352 -64.29 -5.27 -27.83
N THR A 353 -63.37 -6.13 -28.29
CA THR A 353 -63.37 -7.42 -29.05
C THR A 353 -64.04 -7.31 -30.44
N ILE A 354 -63.51 -7.80 -31.57
CA ILE A 354 -62.63 -8.96 -31.90
C ILE A 354 -61.62 -8.54 -33.03
N VAL A 355 -60.46 -9.17 -33.30
CA VAL A 355 -60.22 -10.55 -33.80
C VAL A 355 -58.76 -10.99 -33.51
N GLU A 356 -58.58 -12.26 -33.13
CA GLU A 356 -57.30 -13.01 -32.98
C GLU A 356 -56.88 -13.73 -34.29
N PRO A 357 -55.67 -14.36 -34.43
CA PRO A 357 -54.68 -14.70 -33.41
C PRO A 357 -53.23 -14.27 -33.74
N ASN A 358 -52.27 -14.56 -32.85
CA ASN A 358 -50.88 -14.82 -33.23
C ASN A 358 -50.12 -15.69 -32.21
N THR A 359 -49.07 -16.35 -32.68
CA THR A 359 -48.32 -17.41 -31.97
C THR A 359 -46.90 -17.01 -31.58
N VAL A 360 -46.40 -17.64 -30.51
CA VAL A 360 -44.97 -17.88 -30.19
C VAL A 360 -44.13 -16.67 -29.74
N GLU A 361 -43.27 -16.92 -28.75
CA GLU A 361 -42.27 -15.98 -28.24
C GLU A 361 -41.11 -15.77 -29.22
N ILE A 362 -40.84 -14.51 -29.57
CA ILE A 362 -39.48 -14.01 -29.82
C ILE A 362 -39.42 -12.61 -29.22
N ILE A 363 -38.55 -12.39 -28.22
CA ILE A 363 -38.23 -11.04 -27.72
C ILE A 363 -36.73 -10.82 -27.83
N GLU A 364 -36.32 -10.37 -29.02
CA GLU A 364 -35.08 -9.62 -29.26
C GLU A 364 -35.42 -8.38 -30.11
N PRO A 365 -34.68 -7.28 -29.95
CA PRO A 365 -34.20 -6.68 -28.71
C PRO A 365 -34.86 -5.29 -28.51
N ILE A 366 -34.71 -4.68 -27.32
CA ILE A 366 -34.97 -3.24 -27.19
C ILE A 366 -33.79 -2.49 -27.82
N GLN A 367 -33.81 -2.38 -29.15
CA GLN A 367 -32.85 -1.60 -29.91
C GLN A 367 -33.15 -0.11 -29.71
N ASN A 368 -32.42 0.53 -28.80
CA ASN A 368 -32.41 1.99 -28.67
C ASN A 368 -30.99 2.55 -28.90
N ASP A 369 -30.35 2.00 -29.92
CA ASP A 369 -29.07 2.43 -30.50
C ASP A 369 -29.27 3.78 -31.22
N LYS A 370 -29.47 4.83 -30.41
CA LYS A 370 -29.42 6.23 -30.80
C LYS A 370 -28.59 6.99 -29.77
N VAL A 371 -27.28 6.95 -29.96
CA VAL A 371 -26.41 8.01 -29.47
C VAL A 371 -26.95 9.32 -30.06
N ASP A 372 -27.28 10.31 -29.23
CA ASP A 372 -27.68 11.61 -29.77
C ASP A 372 -26.44 12.25 -30.41
N THR A 373 -26.39 12.21 -31.73
CA THR A 373 -25.30 12.76 -32.55
C THR A 373 -25.10 14.27 -32.39
N SER A 374 -25.95 14.98 -31.63
CA SER A 374 -25.71 16.35 -31.20
C SER A 374 -24.86 16.50 -29.92
N LEU A 375 -24.61 15.40 -29.19
CA LEU A 375 -23.68 15.31 -28.04
C LEU A 375 -22.26 14.87 -28.46
N LEU A 376 -22.00 14.70 -29.76
CA LEU A 376 -20.68 14.30 -30.27
C LEU A 376 -19.86 15.54 -30.63
N ILE A 377 -18.70 15.67 -29.99
CA ILE A 377 -17.69 16.67 -30.32
C ILE A 377 -16.79 16.07 -31.42
N PHE A 378 -16.64 16.80 -32.52
CA PHE A 378 -15.74 16.43 -33.61
C PHE A 378 -14.46 17.25 -33.51
N LYS A 379 -13.30 16.62 -33.69
CA LYS A 379 -11.99 17.29 -33.72
C LYS A 379 -11.21 16.94 -34.97
N LEU A 380 -10.34 17.86 -35.35
CA LEU A 380 -9.39 17.74 -36.45
C LEU A 380 -7.97 17.73 -35.87
N SER A 381 -7.09 16.86 -36.37
CA SER A 381 -5.75 16.66 -35.81
C SER A 381 -4.71 17.74 -36.21
N GLY A 382 -5.15 18.98 -36.48
CA GLY A 382 -4.29 20.10 -36.87
C GLY A 382 -5.09 21.32 -37.32
N GLU A 383 -4.63 22.52 -36.95
CA GLU A 383 -5.30 23.80 -37.23
C GLU A 383 -5.09 24.32 -38.66
N THR A 384 -4.11 23.76 -39.39
CA THR A 384 -3.81 24.07 -40.79
C THR A 384 -3.64 22.77 -41.56
N VAL A 385 -4.30 22.62 -42.73
CA VAL A 385 -4.21 21.40 -43.55
C VAL A 385 -3.82 21.72 -44.99
N SER A 386 -2.59 21.35 -45.35
CA SER A 386 -2.11 21.45 -46.73
C SER A 386 -2.70 20.31 -47.58
N LEU A 387 -3.58 20.64 -48.54
CA LEU A 387 -4.43 19.67 -49.25
C LEU A 387 -4.19 19.62 -50.76
N ILE A 388 -3.11 18.95 -51.16
CA ILE A 388 -3.16 18.07 -52.34
C ILE A 388 -2.87 16.65 -51.85
N ASN A 389 -3.86 15.75 -51.99
CA ASN A 389 -3.81 14.32 -51.70
C ASN A 389 -3.55 13.86 -50.24
N ASN A 390 -3.36 14.76 -49.27
CA ASN A 390 -3.39 14.39 -47.85
C ASN A 390 -4.83 14.14 -47.36
N GLY A 391 -4.99 13.29 -46.34
CA GLY A 391 -6.26 13.08 -45.63
C GLY A 391 -6.37 13.94 -44.37
N VAL A 392 -7.60 14.29 -43.99
CA VAL A 392 -7.93 14.90 -42.70
C VAL A 392 -8.45 13.81 -41.77
N ARG A 393 -7.84 13.65 -40.59
CA ARG A 393 -8.39 12.75 -39.56
C ARG A 393 -9.51 13.45 -38.80
N ILE A 394 -10.73 12.93 -38.95
CA ILE A 394 -11.84 13.26 -38.06
C ILE A 394 -11.74 12.36 -36.84
N ILE A 395 -11.65 12.99 -35.68
CA ILE A 395 -11.71 12.36 -34.37
C ILE A 395 -13.13 12.59 -33.83
N VAL A 396 -13.83 11.52 -33.48
CA VAL A 396 -15.12 11.59 -32.77
C VAL A 396 -14.85 11.45 -31.29
N THR A 397 -15.30 12.41 -30.50
CA THR A 397 -15.32 12.29 -29.05
C THR A 397 -16.72 12.56 -28.48
N ASP A 398 -16.94 12.12 -27.25
CA ASP A 398 -18.03 12.64 -26.44
C ASP A 398 -17.77 14.09 -25.95
N GLU A 399 -18.69 14.63 -25.16
CA GLU A 399 -18.57 15.94 -24.51
C GLU A 399 -17.40 16.00 -23.49
N GLN A 400 -16.87 14.85 -23.09
CA GLN A 400 -15.75 14.67 -22.14
C GLN A 400 -14.40 14.41 -22.86
N ASN A 401 -14.36 14.61 -24.19
CA ASN A 401 -13.20 14.43 -25.06
C ASN A 401 -12.63 12.99 -25.13
N GLN A 402 -13.37 11.96 -24.72
CA GLN A 402 -12.96 10.57 -24.90
C GLN A 402 -13.30 10.06 -26.30
N LEU A 403 -12.43 9.25 -26.88
CA LEU A 403 -12.62 8.64 -28.22
C LEU A 403 -13.88 7.77 -28.25
N ASN A 404 -14.86 8.16 -29.06
CA ASN A 404 -16.19 7.53 -29.09
C ASN A 404 -16.48 6.88 -30.45
N THR A 405 -17.26 5.80 -30.46
CA THR A 405 -17.63 5.05 -31.67
C THR A 405 -19.11 5.22 -32.00
N LEU A 406 -19.42 5.52 -33.26
CA LEU A 406 -20.78 5.70 -33.75
C LEU A 406 -21.67 4.44 -33.57
N GLY A 407 -22.97 4.67 -33.39
CA GLY A 407 -24.01 3.64 -33.45
C GLY A 407 -24.12 3.03 -34.85
N GLU A 408 -24.74 1.84 -34.95
CA GLU A 408 -24.68 1.06 -36.20
C GLU A 408 -25.40 1.70 -37.40
N ASN A 409 -26.37 2.57 -37.12
CA ASN A 409 -27.15 3.29 -38.13
C ASN A 409 -26.78 4.78 -38.26
N ASP A 410 -25.76 5.25 -37.53
CA ASP A 410 -25.38 6.66 -37.55
C ASP A 410 -24.64 7.03 -38.84
N ILE A 411 -25.01 8.17 -39.42
CA ILE A 411 -24.45 8.69 -40.66
C ILE A 411 -24.04 10.16 -40.47
N ILE A 412 -22.73 10.41 -40.44
CA ILE A 412 -22.20 11.77 -40.42
C ILE A 412 -22.20 12.33 -41.84
N LYS A 413 -22.92 13.44 -42.03
CA LYS A 413 -22.71 14.33 -43.18
C LYS A 413 -21.50 15.21 -42.89
N VAL A 414 -20.48 15.12 -43.75
CA VAL A 414 -19.43 16.13 -43.84
C VAL A 414 -19.74 17.04 -45.03
N GLN A 415 -19.85 18.35 -44.78
CA GLN A 415 -20.13 19.32 -45.83
C GLN A 415 -19.08 20.44 -45.79
N VAL A 416 -18.48 20.75 -46.94
CA VAL A 416 -17.56 21.88 -47.10
C VAL A 416 -18.35 23.07 -47.64
N SER A 417 -18.10 24.26 -47.08
CA SER A 417 -18.69 25.52 -47.54
C SER A 417 -17.63 26.62 -47.58
N GLY A 418 -17.67 27.42 -48.65
CA GLY A 418 -16.58 28.32 -49.03
C GLY A 418 -15.78 27.74 -50.21
N VAL A 419 -16.06 28.28 -51.41
CA VAL A 419 -15.37 28.09 -52.70
C VAL A 419 -15.17 26.63 -53.20
N GLY A 420 -15.80 26.29 -54.34
CA GLY A 420 -15.40 25.13 -55.15
C GLY A 420 -15.91 23.76 -54.70
N ASN A 421 -17.22 23.61 -54.49
CA ASN A 421 -17.84 22.36 -54.03
C ASN A 421 -17.56 21.14 -54.93
N SER A 422 -17.01 20.06 -54.34
CA SER A 422 -17.65 18.74 -54.43
C SER A 422 -17.13 17.78 -53.35
N LEU A 423 -17.82 17.72 -52.21
CA LEU A 423 -17.80 16.59 -51.28
C LEU A 423 -19.15 16.51 -50.54
N GLN A 424 -19.75 15.32 -50.55
CA GLN A 424 -20.84 14.90 -49.65
C GLN A 424 -20.58 13.43 -49.23
N PRO A 425 -19.44 13.11 -48.59
CA PRO A 425 -19.22 11.77 -48.04
C PRO A 425 -20.20 11.57 -46.87
N LEU A 426 -20.92 10.46 -46.92
CA LEU A 426 -21.80 9.99 -45.85
C LEU A 426 -21.00 8.95 -45.06
N LEU A 427 -20.30 9.40 -44.01
CA LEU A 427 -19.47 8.53 -43.20
C LEU A 427 -20.35 7.68 -42.28
N LYS A 428 -20.04 6.39 -42.20
CA LYS A 428 -20.75 5.40 -41.38
C LYS A 428 -19.80 4.79 -40.35
N LYS A 429 -20.34 4.07 -39.36
CA LYS A 429 -19.57 3.31 -38.35
C LYS A 429 -18.40 2.48 -38.93
N SER A 430 -18.56 1.91 -40.13
CA SER A 430 -17.52 1.14 -40.86
C SER A 430 -16.24 1.93 -41.17
N ASP A 431 -16.35 3.25 -41.25
CA ASP A 431 -15.28 4.13 -41.73
C ASP A 431 -14.41 4.63 -40.55
N PHE A 432 -14.86 4.40 -39.33
CA PHE A 432 -14.18 4.76 -38.08
C PHE A 432 -13.46 3.55 -37.47
N LYS A 433 -12.16 3.71 -37.18
CA LYS A 433 -11.36 2.78 -36.39
C LYS A 433 -11.00 3.46 -35.07
N ASN A 434 -11.41 2.85 -33.96
CA ASN A 434 -11.22 3.37 -32.59
C ASN A 434 -11.61 4.86 -32.45
N GLY A 435 -12.78 5.24 -32.98
CA GLY A 435 -13.29 6.63 -32.95
C GLY A 435 -12.64 7.61 -33.94
N THR A 436 -11.79 7.14 -34.85
CA THR A 436 -11.12 7.99 -35.86
C THR A 436 -11.41 7.54 -37.29
N ALA A 437 -11.74 8.47 -38.18
CA ALA A 437 -11.88 8.22 -39.62
C ALA A 437 -10.98 9.17 -40.43
N ASP A 438 -10.27 8.64 -41.41
CA ASP A 438 -9.43 9.42 -42.32
C ASP A 438 -10.22 9.79 -43.59
N VAL A 439 -10.46 11.09 -43.78
CA VAL A 439 -11.31 11.63 -44.85
C VAL A 439 -10.48 12.48 -45.81
N VAL A 440 -10.44 12.09 -47.09
CA VAL A 440 -9.74 12.87 -48.12
C VAL A 440 -10.59 14.08 -48.52
N VAL A 441 -10.32 15.23 -47.91
CA VAL A 441 -10.96 16.49 -48.27
C VAL A 441 -10.26 17.10 -49.49
N LYS A 442 -11.04 17.58 -50.47
CA LYS A 442 -10.53 18.23 -51.69
C LYS A 442 -11.21 19.59 -51.86
N SER A 443 -10.40 20.63 -52.08
CA SER A 443 -10.86 21.94 -52.56
C SER A 443 -10.43 22.13 -54.01
N GLY A 444 -11.16 22.95 -54.76
CA GLY A 444 -10.75 23.41 -56.08
C GLY A 444 -9.83 24.64 -56.06
N THR A 445 -9.76 25.36 -54.93
CA THR A 445 -9.07 26.65 -54.78
C THR A 445 -8.57 26.90 -53.34
N ALA A 446 -7.64 27.83 -53.17
CA ALA A 446 -7.20 28.34 -51.87
C ALA A 446 -8.33 29.08 -51.13
N GLY A 447 -8.25 29.10 -49.80
CA GLY A 447 -9.05 30.00 -48.96
C GLY A 447 -9.39 29.43 -47.60
N ILE A 448 -10.07 30.22 -46.79
CA ILE A 448 -10.66 29.77 -45.52
C ILE A 448 -12.06 29.22 -45.83
N GLY A 449 -12.29 27.94 -45.54
CA GLY A 449 -13.58 27.28 -45.67
C GLY A 449 -14.05 26.70 -44.34
N ASN A 450 -15.35 26.46 -44.23
CA ASN A 450 -15.95 25.80 -43.07
C ASN A 450 -16.33 24.36 -43.43
N VAL A 451 -15.79 23.42 -42.66
CA VAL A 451 -16.19 22.01 -42.68
C VAL A 451 -17.21 21.77 -41.58
N LEU A 452 -18.45 21.53 -41.98
CA LEU A 452 -19.54 21.13 -41.11
C LEU A 452 -19.48 19.61 -40.91
N ILE A 453 -19.39 19.18 -39.65
CA ILE A 453 -19.42 17.77 -39.25
C ILE A 453 -20.62 17.62 -38.30
N GLY A 454 -21.68 16.96 -38.76
CA GLY A 454 -22.95 16.93 -38.03
C GLY A 454 -23.57 18.33 -37.92
N ARG A 455 -23.51 18.94 -36.72
CA ARG A 455 -23.90 20.34 -36.47
C ARG A 455 -22.72 21.28 -36.17
N ALA A 456 -21.51 20.75 -35.95
CA ALA A 456 -20.35 21.55 -35.56
C ALA A 456 -19.61 22.11 -36.80
N ALA A 457 -19.38 23.42 -36.82
CA ALA A 457 -18.64 24.10 -37.88
C ALA A 457 -17.17 24.27 -37.48
N HIS A 458 -16.26 23.69 -38.25
CA HIS A 458 -14.81 23.82 -38.07
C HIS A 458 -14.21 24.63 -39.21
N GLN A 459 -13.48 25.68 -38.86
CA GLN A 459 -12.78 26.51 -39.83
C GLN A 459 -11.48 25.81 -40.26
N ILE A 460 -11.22 25.71 -41.56
CA ILE A 460 -9.99 25.14 -42.11
C ILE A 460 -9.43 26.08 -43.19
N THR A 461 -8.13 26.33 -43.14
CA THR A 461 -7.38 26.99 -44.22
C THR A 461 -6.98 25.95 -45.27
N PHE A 462 -7.57 26.07 -46.47
CA PHE A 462 -7.23 25.26 -47.64
C PHE A 462 -6.09 25.93 -48.42
N ILE A 463 -4.97 25.23 -48.55
CA ILE A 463 -3.81 25.68 -49.32
C ILE A 463 -3.85 25.00 -50.71
N GLU A 464 -3.93 25.80 -51.76
CA GLU A 464 -4.19 25.39 -53.17
C GLU A 464 -3.10 24.50 -53.77
N LYS A 465 -1.93 24.47 -53.14
CA LYS A 465 -0.71 23.88 -53.67
C LYS A 465 0.16 23.44 -52.50
N VAL A 466 0.58 22.17 -52.49
CA VAL A 466 1.67 21.75 -51.61
C VAL A 466 2.93 22.44 -52.15
N ALA A 467 3.34 23.50 -51.47
CA ALA A 467 4.46 24.33 -51.89
C ALA A 467 5.77 23.51 -51.88
N ASN A 468 6.63 23.75 -52.85
CA ASN A 468 7.91 23.04 -52.97
C ASN A 468 8.80 23.33 -51.76
N THR A 469 9.63 22.37 -51.37
CA THR A 469 10.67 22.56 -50.37
C THR A 469 11.64 23.65 -50.85
N THR A 470 11.76 24.75 -50.11
CA THR A 470 12.74 25.82 -50.39
C THR A 470 13.78 25.97 -49.28
N ALA A 471 13.48 25.54 -48.06
CA ALA A 471 14.41 25.50 -46.94
C ALA A 471 14.24 24.20 -46.13
N LEU A 472 15.16 23.97 -45.20
CA LEU A 472 15.09 22.88 -44.22
C LEU A 472 15.09 23.47 -42.81
N LYS A 473 14.40 22.83 -41.88
CA LYS A 473 14.33 23.24 -40.46
C LYS A 473 14.64 22.06 -39.55
N PHE A 474 15.56 22.24 -38.60
CA PHE A 474 15.78 21.25 -37.55
C PHE A 474 14.70 21.34 -36.48
N GLU A 475 14.31 20.20 -35.91
CA GLU A 475 13.51 20.14 -34.68
C GLU A 475 14.30 19.31 -33.66
N HIS A 476 14.70 19.97 -32.56
CA HIS A 476 15.43 19.41 -31.43
C HIS A 476 15.16 20.23 -30.16
N ASP A 477 15.38 19.63 -28.98
CA ASP A 477 15.32 20.34 -27.69
C ASP A 477 16.53 21.27 -27.45
N GLY A 478 17.66 20.99 -28.10
CA GLY A 478 18.90 21.75 -28.04
C GLY A 478 19.90 21.31 -26.96
N HIS A 479 19.75 20.13 -26.32
CA HIS A 479 20.52 19.78 -25.11
C HIS A 479 21.51 18.62 -25.28
N PHE A 480 22.44 18.77 -26.24
CA PHE A 480 23.39 17.72 -26.62
C PHE A 480 24.36 17.28 -25.50
N GLN A 481 24.20 16.07 -24.98
CA GLN A 481 25.02 15.54 -23.87
C GLN A 481 26.30 14.85 -24.36
N LYS A 482 27.44 15.19 -23.74
CA LYS A 482 28.76 14.60 -24.06
C LYS A 482 28.73 13.07 -23.93
N GLY A 483 28.87 12.37 -25.06
CA GLY A 483 28.91 10.91 -25.13
C GLY A 483 27.57 10.20 -25.34
N MET A 484 26.43 10.87 -25.15
CA MET A 484 25.10 10.31 -25.44
C MET A 484 24.83 10.20 -26.94
N VAL A 485 23.77 9.49 -27.32
CA VAL A 485 23.26 9.42 -28.70
C VAL A 485 21.82 9.90 -28.71
N GLU A 486 21.54 10.97 -29.46
CA GLU A 486 20.24 11.62 -29.56
C GLU A 486 19.69 11.49 -30.99
N VAL A 487 18.36 11.59 -31.15
CA VAL A 487 17.67 11.50 -32.45
C VAL A 487 17.09 12.86 -32.80
N ILE A 488 17.49 13.41 -33.95
CA ILE A 488 17.13 14.75 -34.42
C ILE A 488 16.24 14.62 -35.65
N LYS A 489 15.22 15.47 -35.77
CA LYS A 489 14.38 15.57 -36.96
C LYS A 489 14.85 16.69 -37.87
N LEU A 490 14.64 16.51 -39.18
CA LEU A 490 14.87 17.50 -40.22
C LEU A 490 13.62 17.61 -41.09
N ILE A 491 13.01 18.79 -41.08
CA ILE A 491 11.72 19.09 -41.69
C ILE A 491 11.95 19.87 -42.99
N ALA A 492 11.30 19.44 -44.07
CA ALA A 492 11.19 20.19 -45.31
C ALA A 492 10.17 21.33 -45.14
N VAL A 493 10.56 22.56 -45.47
CA VAL A 493 9.68 23.74 -45.38
C VAL A 493 9.63 24.54 -46.68
N ASP A 494 8.50 25.20 -46.90
CA ASP A 494 8.25 26.07 -48.04
C ASP A 494 8.82 27.49 -47.89
N SER A 495 8.48 28.38 -48.82
CA SER A 495 8.97 29.77 -48.88
C SER A 495 8.43 30.67 -47.77
N GLU A 496 7.40 30.23 -47.05
CA GLU A 496 6.83 30.92 -45.90
C GLU A 496 7.30 30.30 -44.56
N GLY A 497 8.05 29.19 -44.63
CA GLY A 497 8.57 28.46 -43.48
C GLY A 497 7.63 27.37 -42.95
N ASN A 498 6.52 27.08 -43.65
CA ASN A 498 5.56 26.05 -43.25
C ASN A 498 6.07 24.65 -43.62
N PRO A 499 5.81 23.61 -42.81
CA PRO A 499 6.13 22.23 -43.16
C PRO A 499 5.45 21.75 -44.45
N THR A 500 6.21 21.14 -45.36
CA THR A 500 5.70 20.62 -46.64
C THR A 500 6.14 19.18 -46.89
N SER A 501 5.25 18.39 -47.49
CA SER A 501 5.54 17.03 -47.96
C SER A 501 6.10 16.99 -49.41
N SER A 502 6.19 18.13 -50.12
CA SER A 502 6.74 18.20 -51.48
C SER A 502 8.27 18.25 -51.46
N VAL A 503 8.91 17.10 -51.25
CA VAL A 503 10.37 16.93 -51.19
C VAL A 503 10.93 16.81 -52.61
N ASN A 504 11.18 17.96 -53.24
CA ASN A 504 11.43 18.08 -54.68
C ASN A 504 12.91 18.31 -55.09
N PHE A 505 13.87 18.00 -54.22
CA PHE A 505 15.31 18.11 -54.52
C PHE A 505 15.91 16.80 -55.03
N SER A 506 17.02 16.91 -55.78
CA SER A 506 17.84 15.78 -56.24
C SER A 506 19.19 15.73 -55.52
N GLY A 507 19.81 14.55 -55.42
CA GLY A 507 21.04 14.36 -54.64
C GLY A 507 20.79 14.22 -53.14
N GLU A 508 21.86 14.40 -52.35
CA GLU A 508 21.90 14.14 -50.91
C GLU A 508 22.03 15.45 -50.11
N VAL A 509 21.20 15.62 -49.08
CA VAL A 509 21.35 16.66 -48.05
C VAL A 509 22.50 16.26 -47.12
N ALA A 510 23.58 17.01 -47.16
CA ALA A 510 24.70 16.85 -46.23
C ALA A 510 24.35 17.50 -44.87
N ILE A 511 24.51 16.74 -43.78
CA ILE A 511 24.36 17.25 -42.40
C ILE A 511 25.76 17.42 -41.81
N THR A 512 26.02 18.60 -41.27
CA THR A 512 27.32 18.97 -40.68
C THR A 512 27.13 19.69 -39.36
N ALA A 513 28.08 19.53 -38.44
CA ALA A 513 28.22 20.42 -37.29
C ALA A 513 29.08 21.62 -37.72
N THR A 514 28.50 22.82 -37.74
CA THR A 514 29.20 24.08 -38.03
C THR A 514 29.78 24.72 -36.77
N GLU A 515 29.24 24.36 -35.60
CA GLU A 515 29.75 24.71 -34.28
C GLU A 515 29.72 23.43 -33.41
N GLY A 516 30.65 23.30 -32.45
CA GLY A 516 30.78 22.11 -31.60
C GLY A 516 31.54 20.94 -32.23
N LYS A 517 31.51 19.77 -31.58
CA LYS A 517 32.10 18.51 -32.07
C LYS A 517 31.15 17.35 -31.84
N ALA A 518 30.78 16.61 -32.89
CA ALA A 518 29.92 15.44 -32.81
C ALA A 518 30.14 14.45 -33.96
N THR A 519 29.72 13.19 -33.77
CA THR A 519 29.46 12.25 -34.86
C THR A 519 27.99 12.30 -35.26
N ILE A 520 27.69 12.26 -36.55
CA ILE A 520 26.33 12.34 -37.11
C ILE A 520 26.09 11.10 -37.99
N THR A 521 24.98 10.38 -37.78
CA THR A 521 24.71 9.07 -38.40
C THR A 521 23.22 8.89 -38.76
N PRO A 522 22.85 8.84 -40.04
CA PRO A 522 23.67 9.18 -41.21
C PRO A 522 23.94 10.69 -41.25
N ASN A 523 25.07 11.09 -41.85
CA ASN A 523 25.40 12.50 -42.12
C ASN A 523 25.00 12.94 -43.54
N ARG A 524 24.27 12.09 -44.28
CA ARG A 524 23.69 12.38 -45.59
C ARG A 524 22.28 11.80 -45.64
N LEU A 525 21.33 12.56 -46.18
CA LEU A 525 19.93 12.16 -46.32
C LEU A 525 19.43 12.40 -47.74
N ASN A 526 18.69 11.45 -48.27
CA ASN A 526 18.15 11.46 -49.62
C ASN A 526 16.68 11.89 -49.59
N ALA A 527 16.12 12.33 -50.72
CA ALA A 527 14.70 12.72 -50.79
C ALA A 527 13.72 11.59 -50.36
N ARG A 528 14.16 10.32 -50.38
CA ARG A 528 13.39 9.16 -49.88
C ARG A 528 13.35 9.02 -48.35
N ASP A 529 14.30 9.63 -47.65
CA ASP A 529 14.39 9.54 -46.18
C ASP A 529 13.45 10.54 -45.48
N PHE A 530 12.88 11.49 -46.23
CA PHE A 530 11.92 12.49 -45.76
C PHE A 530 10.48 11.97 -45.91
N ILE A 531 10.07 11.09 -44.99
CA ILE A 531 8.70 10.57 -44.96
C ILE A 531 7.75 11.71 -44.56
N ASN A 532 6.76 12.00 -45.42
CA ASN A 532 5.86 13.15 -45.29
C ASN A 532 6.57 14.50 -45.10
N GLY A 533 7.78 14.65 -45.63
CA GLY A 533 8.59 15.87 -45.45
C GLY A 533 9.47 15.88 -44.18
N ILE A 534 9.52 14.80 -43.40
CA ILE A 534 10.33 14.70 -42.18
C ILE A 534 11.33 13.54 -42.31
N ALA A 535 12.61 13.84 -42.18
CA ALA A 535 13.67 12.85 -42.04
C ALA A 535 14.22 12.84 -40.60
N THR A 536 14.93 11.77 -40.23
CA THR A 536 15.57 11.65 -38.90
C THR A 536 17.00 11.12 -39.01
N PHE A 537 17.85 11.55 -38.09
CA PHE A 537 19.24 11.12 -37.99
C PHE A 537 19.69 11.11 -36.53
N ARG A 538 20.79 10.41 -36.23
CA ARG A 538 21.39 10.37 -34.89
C ARG A 538 22.59 11.29 -34.77
N ILE A 539 22.79 11.84 -33.59
CA ILE A 539 23.96 12.65 -33.24
C ILE A 539 24.56 12.18 -31.91
N LYS A 540 25.87 12.30 -31.75
CA LYS A 540 26.57 12.06 -30.50
C LYS A 540 27.64 13.11 -30.25
N SER A 541 27.49 13.87 -29.16
CA SER A 541 28.42 14.95 -28.79
C SER A 541 29.77 14.38 -28.31
N LEU A 542 30.85 15.02 -28.76
CA LEU A 542 32.25 14.69 -28.42
C LEU A 542 32.94 15.84 -27.66
N GLY A 543 32.33 17.02 -27.62
CA GLY A 543 32.88 18.20 -26.95
C GLY A 543 32.48 18.29 -25.47
N GLU A 544 33.17 19.13 -24.71
CA GLU A 544 32.73 19.51 -23.35
C GLU A 544 31.77 20.70 -23.38
N ASN A 545 31.84 21.49 -24.45
CA ASN A 545 30.88 22.55 -24.74
C ASN A 545 29.69 21.92 -25.49
N THR A 546 28.50 21.93 -24.89
CA THR A 546 27.27 21.31 -25.42
C THR A 546 26.66 22.08 -26.60
N ARG A 547 27.19 23.28 -26.89
CA ARG A 547 26.88 24.05 -28.10
C ARG A 547 27.33 23.32 -29.36
N ILE A 548 26.37 22.64 -30.00
CA ILE A 548 26.47 22.19 -31.38
C ILE A 548 25.52 23.05 -32.21
N ARG A 549 26.00 23.55 -33.35
CA ARG A 549 25.15 24.11 -34.40
C ARG A 549 25.17 23.16 -35.58
N LEU A 550 23.99 22.84 -36.11
CA LEU A 550 23.83 21.94 -37.24
C LEU A 550 23.50 22.73 -38.50
N ARG A 551 24.01 22.25 -39.63
CA ARG A 551 23.69 22.75 -40.97
C ARG A 551 23.38 21.58 -41.89
N ALA A 552 22.17 21.60 -42.45
CA ALA A 552 21.72 20.72 -43.52
C ALA A 552 21.82 21.50 -44.84
N GLN A 553 22.46 20.92 -45.86
CA GLN A 553 22.60 21.58 -47.17
C GLN A 553 22.55 20.61 -48.35
N ASN A 554 21.79 20.99 -49.39
CA ASN A 554 21.84 20.44 -50.74
C ASN A 554 21.78 21.57 -51.77
N GLY A 555 22.94 21.99 -52.29
CA GLY A 555 23.02 23.13 -53.20
C GLY A 555 22.53 24.42 -52.55
N ALA A 556 21.47 25.01 -53.11
CA ALA A 556 20.80 26.21 -52.56
C ALA A 556 19.79 25.89 -51.44
N LEU A 557 19.36 24.63 -51.29
CA LEU A 557 18.51 24.20 -50.19
C LEU A 557 19.35 24.15 -48.91
N VAL A 558 19.01 24.95 -47.90
CA VAL A 558 19.72 25.03 -46.63
C VAL A 558 18.77 25.05 -45.44
N GLY A 559 19.27 24.56 -44.31
CA GLY A 559 18.73 24.78 -42.98
C GLY A 559 19.88 24.85 -41.98
N GLU A 560 19.81 25.79 -41.04
CA GLU A 560 20.71 25.85 -39.88
C GLU A 560 19.89 25.75 -38.59
N SER A 561 20.49 25.19 -37.54
CA SER A 561 19.90 25.26 -36.20
C SER A 561 20.28 26.58 -35.52
N ASP A 562 19.42 27.07 -34.63
CA ASP A 562 19.74 28.23 -33.82
C ASP A 562 20.93 27.96 -32.86
N PRO A 563 21.75 28.97 -32.55
CA PRO A 563 22.73 28.87 -31.47
C PRO A 563 22.00 28.84 -30.13
N LEU A 564 22.42 27.93 -29.24
CA LEU A 564 21.81 27.78 -27.91
C LEU A 564 22.03 29.04 -27.05
N THR A 565 21.03 29.92 -26.99
CA THR A 565 20.88 30.95 -25.96
C THR A 565 20.48 30.27 -24.65
N GLN A 566 21.29 30.48 -23.60
CA GLN A 566 21.07 29.90 -22.28
C GLN A 566 20.03 30.74 -21.49
N GLU A 567 18.80 30.78 -22.00
CA GLU A 567 17.61 31.16 -21.23
C GLU A 567 17.08 29.88 -20.54
N ASP A 568 16.57 30.00 -19.31
CA ASP A 568 16.63 28.87 -18.37
C ASP A 568 15.45 27.89 -18.51
N SER A 569 15.56 26.94 -19.44
CA SER A 569 14.54 25.92 -19.76
C SER A 569 14.32 24.84 -18.67
N ARG A 570 14.63 25.14 -17.40
CA ARG A 570 14.43 24.24 -16.27
C ARG A 570 12.98 24.30 -15.80
N PRO A 571 12.39 23.19 -15.31
CA PRO A 571 11.07 23.26 -14.72
C PRO A 571 11.08 24.10 -13.43
N PHE A 572 12.16 24.06 -12.64
CA PHE A 572 12.32 24.83 -11.39
C PHE A 572 13.79 25.21 -11.17
N ASN A 573 14.04 26.28 -10.41
CA ASN A 573 15.36 26.91 -10.24
C ASN A 573 16.44 25.94 -9.70
N ASP A 574 16.02 25.02 -8.82
CA ASP A 574 16.82 23.97 -8.19
C ASP A 574 16.91 22.66 -9.01
N ILE A 575 16.06 22.49 -10.03
CA ILE A 575 16.00 21.29 -10.87
C ILE A 575 16.86 21.47 -12.12
N LYS A 576 18.12 21.06 -12.00
CA LYS A 576 19.11 21.09 -13.08
C LYS A 576 18.90 19.93 -14.05
N LEU A 577 19.18 20.16 -15.33
CA LEU A 577 19.26 19.12 -16.35
C LEU A 577 20.21 18.00 -15.89
N GLY A 578 19.81 16.75 -16.04
CA GLY A 578 20.52 15.58 -15.49
C GLY A 578 20.14 15.19 -14.05
N HIS A 579 19.19 15.89 -13.41
CA HIS A 579 18.54 15.37 -12.19
C HIS A 579 17.81 14.04 -12.50
N PRO A 580 17.88 12.99 -11.66
CA PRO A 580 17.36 11.65 -11.99
C PRO A 580 15.89 11.58 -12.40
N ASN A 581 15.09 12.55 -11.93
CA ASN A 581 13.65 12.69 -12.16
C ASN A 581 13.30 13.93 -13.01
N TYR A 582 14.25 14.48 -13.79
CA TYR A 582 14.07 15.74 -14.54
C TYR A 582 12.84 15.70 -15.46
N GLU A 583 12.69 14.65 -16.28
CA GLU A 583 11.56 14.51 -17.20
C GLU A 583 10.22 14.41 -16.47
N ALA A 584 10.15 13.64 -15.37
CA ALA A 584 8.93 13.51 -14.56
C ALA A 584 8.50 14.85 -13.95
N ILE A 585 9.46 15.64 -13.45
CA ILE A 585 9.20 16.97 -12.86
C ILE A 585 8.84 17.99 -13.94
N LYS A 586 9.41 17.87 -15.15
CA LYS A 586 9.06 18.71 -16.30
C LYS A 586 7.64 18.41 -16.79
N TYR A 587 7.36 17.15 -17.10
CA TYR A 587 6.04 16.70 -17.59
C TYR A 587 4.91 17.10 -16.65
N LEU A 588 5.05 16.87 -15.33
CA LEU A 588 4.00 17.21 -14.37
C LEU A 588 3.86 18.72 -14.11
N LYS A 589 4.86 19.54 -14.48
CA LYS A 589 4.70 21.00 -14.52
C LYS A 589 3.92 21.43 -15.77
N GLU A 590 4.22 20.81 -16.91
CA GLU A 590 3.54 21.08 -18.19
C GLU A 590 2.06 20.65 -18.16
N GLU A 591 1.73 19.55 -17.47
CA GLU A 591 0.37 19.10 -17.16
C GLU A 591 -0.32 19.91 -16.02
N GLY A 592 0.35 20.91 -15.43
CA GLY A 592 -0.20 21.75 -14.36
C GLY A 592 -0.35 21.08 -12.98
N VAL A 593 0.07 19.82 -12.83
CA VAL A 593 -0.01 19.03 -11.59
C VAL A 593 0.91 19.59 -10.50
N ILE A 594 2.08 20.14 -10.85
CA ILE A 594 3.03 20.76 -9.91
C ILE A 594 3.43 22.17 -10.33
N ASN A 595 3.26 23.12 -9.40
CA ASN A 595 3.57 24.54 -9.61
C ASN A 595 4.79 25.03 -8.81
N GLY A 596 5.45 24.15 -8.06
CA GLY A 596 6.60 24.49 -7.20
C GLY A 596 6.23 25.36 -5.99
N TYR A 597 7.20 26.13 -5.51
CA TYR A 597 7.05 27.12 -4.44
C TYR A 597 7.22 28.56 -4.99
N GLN A 598 6.83 29.56 -4.19
CA GLN A 598 6.84 30.99 -4.59
C GLN A 598 8.24 31.56 -4.90
N ASP A 599 9.32 30.87 -4.49
CA ASP A 599 10.71 31.16 -4.81
C ASP A 599 11.19 30.53 -6.14
N GLY A 600 10.30 29.83 -6.86
CA GLY A 600 10.59 29.09 -8.08
C GLY A 600 11.30 27.76 -7.86
N SER A 601 11.40 27.26 -6.62
CA SER A 601 11.98 25.95 -6.30
C SER A 601 10.96 24.80 -6.37
N PHE A 602 11.44 23.58 -6.60
CA PHE A 602 10.66 22.36 -6.46
C PHE A 602 10.85 21.69 -5.10
N GLN A 603 12.05 21.79 -4.50
CA GLN A 603 12.46 21.13 -3.26
C GLN A 603 12.38 19.59 -3.38
N PRO A 604 13.10 18.95 -4.32
CA PRO A 604 12.91 17.54 -4.71
C PRO A 604 13.03 16.53 -3.56
N ALA A 605 13.97 16.76 -2.63
CA ALA A 605 14.26 15.87 -1.50
C ALA A 605 13.34 16.09 -0.27
N LYS A 606 12.41 17.05 -0.33
CA LYS A 606 11.46 17.31 0.75
C LYS A 606 10.35 16.27 0.74
N THR A 607 9.92 15.79 1.90
CA THR A 607 8.79 14.86 2.00
C THR A 607 7.45 15.53 1.70
N VAL A 608 6.49 14.73 1.24
CA VAL A 608 5.13 15.15 0.88
C VAL A 608 4.16 14.74 1.99
N ASN A 609 3.24 15.62 2.40
CA ASN A 609 2.20 15.24 3.35
C ASN A 609 1.01 14.52 2.67
N ARG A 610 0.18 13.83 3.47
CA ARG A 610 -0.92 13.00 2.98
C ARG A 610 -1.92 13.76 2.10
N VAL A 611 -2.22 15.03 2.40
CA VAL A 611 -3.14 15.83 1.56
C VAL A 611 -2.47 16.41 0.30
N GLU A 612 -1.19 16.76 0.35
CA GLU A 612 -0.41 17.16 -0.83
C GLU A 612 -0.30 16.00 -1.84
N ALA A 613 0.04 14.80 -1.37
CA ALA A 613 0.16 13.62 -2.22
C ALA A 613 -1.19 13.23 -2.84
N LEU A 614 -2.26 13.22 -2.04
CA LEU A 614 -3.62 13.02 -2.53
C LEU A 614 -4.00 14.06 -3.59
N LYS A 615 -3.67 15.34 -3.38
CA LYS A 615 -3.99 16.40 -4.36
C LYS A 615 -3.23 16.22 -5.66
N MET A 616 -1.93 15.90 -5.60
CA MET A 616 -1.11 15.65 -6.79
C MET A 616 -1.64 14.45 -7.59
N LEU A 617 -2.03 13.37 -6.91
CA LEU A 617 -2.60 12.18 -7.55
C LEU A 617 -3.95 12.48 -8.22
N MET A 618 -4.88 13.12 -7.51
CA MET A 618 -6.19 13.47 -8.06
C MET A 618 -6.08 14.45 -9.24
N LEU A 619 -5.14 15.41 -9.22
CA LEU A 619 -4.86 16.27 -10.37
C LEU A 619 -4.29 15.48 -11.56
N ALA A 620 -3.28 14.64 -11.34
CA ALA A 620 -2.60 13.92 -12.42
C ALA A 620 -3.52 12.97 -13.21
N PHE A 621 -4.48 12.35 -12.53
CA PHE A 621 -5.45 11.42 -13.11
C PHE A 621 -6.84 12.04 -13.34
N ASN A 622 -6.93 13.38 -13.40
CA ASN A 622 -8.15 14.13 -13.73
C ASN A 622 -9.37 13.80 -12.84
N VAL A 623 -9.14 13.46 -11.57
CA VAL A 623 -10.21 13.22 -10.60
C VAL A 623 -10.66 14.57 -10.04
N GLU A 624 -11.72 15.12 -10.66
CA GLU A 624 -12.32 16.38 -10.26
C GLU A 624 -12.59 16.45 -8.75
N SER A 625 -12.15 17.53 -8.11
CA SER A 625 -12.35 17.76 -6.68
C SER A 625 -13.60 18.62 -6.47
N GLY A 626 -14.46 18.27 -5.52
CA GLY A 626 -15.53 19.16 -5.08
C GLY A 626 -14.97 20.48 -4.51
N VAL A 627 -15.78 21.54 -4.50
CA VAL A 627 -15.42 22.85 -3.91
C VAL A 627 -15.62 22.91 -2.39
N ASN A 628 -16.53 22.09 -1.84
CA ASN A 628 -16.81 21.98 -0.40
C ASN A 628 -17.18 20.53 -0.08
N GLY A 629 -16.97 20.10 1.18
CA GLY A 629 -17.46 18.82 1.68
C GLY A 629 -17.33 18.72 3.20
N SER A 630 -18.23 17.98 3.83
CA SER A 630 -18.14 17.67 5.27
C SER A 630 -17.16 16.52 5.46
N LEU A 631 -16.10 16.75 6.22
CA LEU A 631 -15.10 15.75 6.57
C LEU A 631 -15.51 15.02 7.85
N PRO A 632 -15.36 13.68 7.92
CA PRO A 632 -15.74 12.89 9.10
C PRO A 632 -14.63 12.80 10.16
N PHE A 633 -13.48 13.43 9.95
CA PHE A 633 -12.26 13.22 10.74
C PHE A 633 -11.99 14.37 11.71
N SER A 634 -11.66 14.03 12.96
CA SER A 634 -11.55 14.97 14.09
C SER A 634 -10.38 15.96 14.00
N ASP A 635 -9.40 15.69 13.12
CA ASP A 635 -8.20 16.46 12.88
C ASP A 635 -8.20 17.20 11.52
N THR A 636 -9.38 17.41 10.93
CA THR A 636 -9.55 18.07 9.63
C THR A 636 -10.52 19.24 9.68
N GLU A 637 -10.25 20.28 8.88
CA GLU A 637 -11.08 21.49 8.79
C GLU A 637 -11.88 21.49 7.48
N ASN A 638 -13.20 21.63 7.56
CA ASN A 638 -14.10 21.62 6.40
C ASN A 638 -13.85 22.76 5.38
N ASN A 639 -13.11 23.80 5.79
CA ASN A 639 -12.73 24.96 4.99
C ASN A 639 -11.22 24.97 4.61
N ALA A 640 -10.47 23.91 4.89
CA ALA A 640 -9.08 23.80 4.45
C ALA A 640 -8.97 23.68 2.93
N TRP A 641 -7.84 24.09 2.36
CA TRP A 641 -7.57 24.03 0.91
C TRP A 641 -7.71 22.63 0.30
N TYR A 642 -7.52 21.59 1.12
CA TYR A 642 -7.66 20.18 0.73
C TYR A 642 -9.07 19.61 0.94
N ALA A 643 -9.99 20.32 1.62
CA ALA A 643 -11.22 19.73 2.14
C ALA A 643 -12.11 19.12 1.05
N GLY A 644 -12.37 19.86 -0.04
CA GLY A 644 -13.14 19.36 -1.18
C GLY A 644 -12.45 18.21 -1.95
N THR A 645 -11.12 18.19 -1.98
CA THR A 645 -10.32 17.09 -2.56
C THR A 645 -10.44 15.83 -1.70
N LEU A 646 -10.28 15.96 -0.37
CA LEU A 646 -10.41 14.88 0.59
C LEU A 646 -11.84 14.33 0.65
N ALA A 647 -12.86 15.19 0.64
CA ALA A 647 -14.26 14.78 0.60
C ALA A 647 -14.58 13.92 -0.64
N THR A 648 -14.14 14.32 -1.83
CA THR A 648 -14.30 13.52 -3.05
C THR A 648 -13.49 12.21 -2.99
N ALA A 649 -12.29 12.22 -2.41
CA ALA A 649 -11.48 11.01 -2.24
C ALA A 649 -12.12 9.97 -1.30
N ILE A 650 -12.80 10.43 -0.23
CA ILE A 650 -13.60 9.56 0.64
C ILE A 650 -14.81 9.02 -0.13
N GLN A 651 -15.54 9.87 -0.86
CA GLN A 651 -16.72 9.48 -1.64
C GLN A 651 -16.40 8.46 -2.75
N LYS A 652 -15.18 8.50 -3.31
CA LYS A 652 -14.67 7.54 -4.31
C LYS A 652 -13.92 6.36 -3.69
N GLU A 653 -13.95 6.21 -2.36
CA GLU A 653 -13.24 5.19 -1.57
C GLU A 653 -11.71 5.14 -1.70
N ILE A 654 -11.10 6.08 -2.43
CA ILE A 654 -9.65 6.24 -2.66
C ILE A 654 -8.89 6.33 -1.33
N VAL A 655 -9.49 7.01 -0.33
CA VAL A 655 -8.91 7.14 1.01
C VAL A 655 -9.90 6.85 2.12
N LYS A 656 -9.37 6.33 3.22
CA LYS A 656 -10.07 6.11 4.50
C LYS A 656 -9.25 6.76 5.63
N GLY A 657 -9.90 7.04 6.75
CA GLY A 657 -9.23 7.49 7.97
C GLY A 657 -8.55 6.33 8.71
N TYR A 658 -7.87 6.66 9.80
CA TYR A 658 -7.32 5.69 10.75
C TYR A 658 -8.42 5.22 11.75
N PRO A 659 -8.23 4.07 12.42
CA PRO A 659 -9.18 3.57 13.44
C PRO A 659 -9.43 4.53 14.62
N ASP A 660 -8.52 5.47 14.87
CA ASP A 660 -8.65 6.53 15.88
C ASP A 660 -9.59 7.69 15.47
N GLY A 661 -10.16 7.65 14.27
CA GLY A 661 -11.07 8.68 13.74
C GLY A 661 -10.38 9.90 13.10
N THR A 662 -9.06 9.84 12.88
CA THR A 662 -8.28 10.91 12.24
C THR A 662 -7.94 10.61 10.78
N PHE A 663 -7.47 11.62 10.04
CA PHE A 663 -6.88 11.47 8.69
C PHE A 663 -5.36 11.72 8.65
N LYS A 664 -4.82 12.42 9.64
CA LYS A 664 -3.43 12.87 9.80
C LYS A 664 -2.97 13.68 8.57
N PRO A 665 -3.69 14.76 8.16
CA PRO A 665 -3.50 15.41 6.86
C PRO A 665 -2.09 15.97 6.65
N ALA A 666 -1.50 16.56 7.69
CA ALA A 666 -0.17 17.14 7.67
C ALA A 666 0.98 16.12 7.91
N GLN A 667 0.66 14.86 8.21
CA GLN A 667 1.66 13.81 8.35
C GLN A 667 2.30 13.51 6.99
N THR A 668 3.61 13.25 6.96
CA THR A 668 4.29 12.74 5.77
C THR A 668 3.64 11.42 5.32
N VAL A 669 3.33 11.27 4.04
CA VAL A 669 2.80 10.01 3.50
C VAL A 669 3.94 9.00 3.36
N ASN A 670 3.74 7.78 3.87
CA ASN A 670 4.70 6.70 3.68
C ASN A 670 4.48 5.96 2.35
N ARG A 671 5.44 5.11 1.94
CA ARG A 671 5.36 4.36 0.67
C ARG A 671 4.16 3.41 0.59
N ALA A 672 3.78 2.75 1.69
CA ALA A 672 2.61 1.86 1.73
C ALA A 672 1.29 2.61 1.47
N GLU A 673 1.08 3.72 2.19
CA GLU A 673 -0.06 4.63 2.01
C GLU A 673 -0.07 5.23 0.62
N TYR A 674 1.06 5.73 0.15
CA TYR A 674 1.16 6.38 -1.16
C TYR A 674 0.81 5.43 -2.31
N LEU A 675 1.34 4.20 -2.30
CA LEU A 675 1.02 3.23 -3.34
C LEU A 675 -0.46 2.87 -3.35
N LYS A 676 -1.11 2.73 -2.18
CA LYS A 676 -2.56 2.57 -2.10
C LYS A 676 -3.28 3.75 -2.77
N ILE A 677 -3.02 4.98 -2.33
CA ILE A 677 -3.71 6.17 -2.85
C ILE A 677 -3.51 6.27 -4.37
N LEU A 678 -2.30 5.98 -4.88
CA LEU A 678 -1.99 5.96 -6.31
C LEU A 678 -2.86 4.96 -7.08
N PHE A 679 -2.85 3.68 -6.71
CA PHE A 679 -3.57 2.66 -7.46
C PHE A 679 -5.10 2.82 -7.37
N GLU A 680 -5.64 3.19 -6.20
CA GLU A 680 -7.08 3.47 -6.07
C GLU A 680 -7.48 4.72 -6.86
N THR A 681 -6.65 5.77 -6.91
CA THR A 681 -6.91 6.96 -7.76
C THR A 681 -6.97 6.59 -9.24
N THR A 682 -6.18 5.60 -9.67
CA THR A 682 -6.23 5.08 -11.06
C THR A 682 -7.34 4.07 -11.33
N SER A 683 -8.14 3.69 -10.32
CA SER A 683 -9.14 2.60 -10.40
C SER A 683 -8.57 1.28 -10.94
N MET A 684 -7.27 1.04 -10.74
CA MET A 684 -6.57 -0.08 -11.37
C MET A 684 -6.82 -1.37 -10.59
N LYS A 685 -7.53 -2.33 -11.21
CA LYS A 685 -7.84 -3.62 -10.59
C LYS A 685 -6.58 -4.34 -10.13
N LEU A 686 -6.51 -4.58 -8.83
CA LEU A 686 -5.47 -5.38 -8.18
C LEU A 686 -5.70 -6.87 -8.46
N SER A 687 -4.67 -7.70 -8.35
CA SER A 687 -4.85 -9.15 -8.31
C SER A 687 -5.61 -9.55 -7.05
N ALA A 688 -6.62 -10.41 -7.18
CA ALA A 688 -7.38 -10.93 -6.03
C ALA A 688 -6.48 -11.72 -5.06
N SER A 689 -5.48 -12.42 -5.58
CA SER A 689 -4.50 -13.18 -4.81
C SER A 689 -3.08 -12.75 -5.18
N ILE A 690 -2.17 -12.72 -4.20
CA ILE A 690 -0.73 -12.66 -4.46
C ILE A 690 -0.09 -13.98 -4.00
N VAL A 691 0.75 -14.58 -4.84
CA VAL A 691 1.30 -15.92 -4.60
C VAL A 691 2.39 -15.89 -3.52
N SER A 692 3.19 -14.82 -3.49
CA SER A 692 4.34 -14.62 -2.60
C SER A 692 4.38 -13.19 -2.03
N ALA A 693 5.31 -12.95 -1.11
CA ALA A 693 5.68 -11.60 -0.66
C ALA A 693 6.30 -10.80 -1.84
N PRO A 694 5.87 -9.54 -2.10
CA PRO A 694 6.36 -8.75 -3.23
C PRO A 694 7.76 -8.15 -3.02
N TYR A 695 8.18 -8.00 -1.76
CA TYR A 695 9.52 -7.54 -1.36
C TYR A 695 9.92 -8.26 -0.05
N LEU A 696 11.22 -8.29 0.27
CA LEU A 696 11.77 -8.95 1.45
C LEU A 696 11.26 -8.35 2.78
N ASP A 697 10.85 -7.09 2.78
CA ASP A 697 10.32 -6.33 3.91
C ASP A 697 8.80 -6.06 3.81
N VAL A 698 8.09 -6.82 2.95
CA VAL A 698 6.64 -6.67 2.74
C VAL A 698 5.96 -8.05 2.87
N PRO A 699 5.47 -8.43 4.06
CA PRO A 699 4.83 -9.71 4.27
C PRO A 699 3.59 -9.94 3.39
N LYS A 700 3.34 -11.21 3.02
CA LYS A 700 2.26 -11.60 2.09
C LYS A 700 0.88 -11.05 2.47
N TYR A 701 0.57 -10.91 3.75
CA TYR A 701 -0.78 -10.56 4.23
C TYR A 701 -0.96 -9.13 4.75
N SER A 702 0.08 -8.28 4.74
CA SER A 702 -0.03 -6.87 5.14
C SER A 702 -0.96 -6.12 4.17
N TRP A 703 -1.80 -5.21 4.65
CA TRP A 703 -2.87 -4.56 3.86
C TRP A 703 -2.40 -3.88 2.56
N PHE A 704 -1.14 -3.45 2.52
CA PHE A 704 -0.57 -2.74 1.39
C PHE A 704 0.10 -3.65 0.34
N SER A 705 0.22 -4.96 0.63
CA SER A 705 0.96 -5.91 -0.20
C SER A 705 0.44 -6.08 -1.64
N PRO A 706 -0.87 -5.94 -1.95
CA PRO A 706 -1.35 -5.90 -3.34
C PRO A 706 -0.84 -4.69 -4.12
N TYR A 707 -0.82 -3.50 -3.50
CA TYR A 707 -0.32 -2.28 -4.14
C TYR A 707 1.21 -2.34 -4.29
N ALA A 708 1.91 -2.92 -3.31
CA ALA A 708 3.34 -3.20 -3.40
C ALA A 708 3.66 -4.19 -4.54
N TYR A 709 2.89 -5.27 -4.66
CA TYR A 709 2.99 -6.24 -5.76
C TYR A 709 2.73 -5.57 -7.12
N MET A 710 1.65 -4.79 -7.25
CA MET A 710 1.36 -4.05 -8.48
C MET A 710 2.43 -3.01 -8.81
N ALA A 711 3.01 -2.33 -7.81
CA ALA A 711 4.11 -1.38 -8.00
C ALA A 711 5.38 -2.06 -8.52
N ASN A 712 5.69 -3.24 -7.98
CA ASN A 712 6.80 -4.09 -8.42
C ASN A 712 6.60 -4.55 -9.88
N GLN A 713 5.46 -5.20 -10.16
CA GLN A 713 5.13 -5.74 -11.50
C GLN A 713 5.07 -4.65 -12.59
N LYS A 714 4.76 -3.40 -12.22
CA LYS A 714 4.68 -2.26 -13.15
C LYS A 714 5.91 -1.34 -13.14
N ASN A 715 6.94 -1.63 -12.35
CA ASN A 715 8.15 -0.80 -12.22
C ASN A 715 7.83 0.67 -11.81
N ILE A 716 6.81 0.85 -10.96
CA ILE A 716 6.31 2.18 -10.56
C ILE A 716 7.27 2.89 -9.61
N ILE A 717 7.85 2.16 -8.67
CA ILE A 717 8.78 2.69 -7.66
C ILE A 717 10.15 2.06 -7.83
N ASP A 718 11.18 2.89 -7.74
CA ASP A 718 12.58 2.48 -7.93
C ASP A 718 13.16 1.98 -6.60
N THR A 719 13.29 0.67 -6.44
CA THR A 719 13.86 0.05 -5.24
C THR A 719 15.30 -0.37 -5.48
N ASN A 720 16.25 0.29 -4.81
CA ASN A 720 17.67 -0.07 -4.79
C ASN A 720 17.90 -1.39 -4.02
N GLY A 721 17.46 -2.51 -4.61
CA GLY A 721 17.43 -3.84 -4.00
C GLY A 721 16.03 -4.43 -3.92
N ASN A 722 15.89 -5.51 -3.15
CA ASN A 722 14.66 -6.29 -2.98
C ASN A 722 13.78 -5.84 -1.78
N LYS A 723 13.86 -4.56 -1.40
CA LYS A 723 13.13 -3.95 -0.28
C LYS A 723 12.36 -2.69 -0.69
N LEU A 724 11.12 -2.54 -0.22
CA LEU A 724 10.26 -1.38 -0.48
C LEU A 724 10.49 -0.24 0.52
N TYR A 725 10.84 -0.57 1.77
CA TYR A 725 10.85 0.32 2.93
C TYR A 725 9.47 1.00 3.14
N PRO A 726 8.40 0.23 3.45
CA PRO A 726 7.01 0.70 3.40
C PRO A 726 6.71 1.94 4.27
N ASN A 727 7.45 2.12 5.37
CA ASN A 727 7.31 3.25 6.31
C ASN A 727 8.04 4.52 5.88
N ASN A 728 8.94 4.45 4.90
CA ASN A 728 9.71 5.61 4.48
C ASN A 728 8.78 6.66 3.86
N GLY A 729 8.97 7.91 4.27
CA GLY A 729 8.23 9.05 3.72
C GLY A 729 8.57 9.30 2.25
N MET A 730 7.56 9.55 1.42
CA MET A 730 7.74 9.87 0.01
C MET A 730 8.26 11.30 -0.18
N THR A 731 9.34 11.47 -0.94
CA THR A 731 9.83 12.78 -1.37
C THR A 731 9.08 13.31 -2.60
N ARG A 732 9.13 14.63 -2.80
CA ARG A 732 8.49 15.31 -3.95
C ARG A 732 8.99 14.76 -5.29
N ALA A 733 10.26 14.37 -5.37
CA ALA A 733 10.83 13.74 -6.56
C ALA A 733 10.30 12.30 -6.80
N GLU A 734 10.16 11.48 -5.75
CA GLU A 734 9.60 10.12 -5.87
C GLU A 734 8.11 10.14 -6.23
N VAL A 735 7.34 11.09 -5.68
CA VAL A 735 5.93 11.28 -6.06
C VAL A 735 5.85 11.69 -7.54
N ALA A 736 6.67 12.64 -7.99
CA ALA A 736 6.70 13.02 -9.40
C ALA A 736 7.07 11.86 -10.34
N GLU A 737 8.13 11.09 -10.01
CA GLU A 737 8.56 9.91 -10.77
C GLU A 737 7.45 8.86 -10.88
N THR A 738 6.87 8.45 -9.74
CA THR A 738 5.85 7.39 -9.70
C THR A 738 4.56 7.75 -10.45
N ILE A 739 4.12 9.02 -10.39
CA ILE A 739 3.00 9.53 -11.20
C ILE A 739 3.36 9.50 -12.69
N PHE A 740 4.53 10.01 -13.07
CA PHE A 740 4.99 10.03 -14.47
C PHE A 740 5.06 8.61 -15.06
N ARG A 741 5.66 7.64 -14.35
CA ARG A 741 5.71 6.24 -14.79
C ARG A 741 4.31 5.65 -15.01
N MET A 742 3.36 5.95 -14.13
CA MET A 742 1.97 5.50 -14.26
C MET A 742 1.23 6.17 -15.44
N LYS A 743 1.40 7.48 -15.65
CA LYS A 743 0.84 8.21 -16.81
C LYS A 743 1.41 7.65 -18.11
N MET A 744 2.72 7.41 -18.19
CA MET A 744 3.36 6.80 -19.36
C MET A 744 2.84 5.38 -19.64
N ILE A 745 2.60 4.58 -18.59
CA ILE A 745 1.95 3.25 -18.70
C ILE A 745 0.56 3.37 -19.33
N GLN A 746 -0.27 4.29 -18.86
CA GLN A 746 -1.64 4.49 -19.36
C GLN A 746 -1.64 5.02 -20.81
N MET A 747 -0.91 6.11 -21.08
CA MET A 747 -0.89 6.80 -22.37
C MET A 747 -0.36 5.93 -23.52
N ASN A 748 0.58 5.03 -23.23
CA ASN A 748 1.22 4.16 -24.23
C ASN A 748 0.71 2.70 -24.16
N ASN A 749 -0.33 2.43 -23.36
CA ASN A 749 -0.90 1.10 -23.11
C ASN A 749 0.15 0.02 -22.76
N MET A 750 1.13 0.37 -21.91
CA MET A 750 2.23 -0.53 -21.55
C MET A 750 1.85 -1.48 -20.39
N VAL A 751 2.41 -2.69 -20.41
CA VAL A 751 2.26 -3.64 -19.29
C VAL A 751 3.06 -3.17 -18.06
N VAL A 752 4.27 -2.66 -18.29
CA VAL A 752 5.28 -2.27 -17.30
C VAL A 752 5.99 -1.01 -17.78
N TYR A 753 6.44 -0.14 -16.87
CA TYR A 753 7.26 1.03 -17.26
C TYR A 753 8.69 0.60 -17.64
N GLN A 754 9.18 1.11 -18.77
CA GLN A 754 10.57 1.00 -19.22
C GLN A 754 11.16 2.42 -19.33
N LYS A 755 12.44 2.57 -18.97
CA LYS A 755 13.16 3.85 -18.89
C LYS A 755 14.14 4.01 -20.06
#